data_AF-A3DJD4-F1
#
_entry.id   AF-A3DJD4-F1
#
_cell.length_a   1.000
_cell.length_b   1.000
_cell.length_c   1.000
_cell.angle_alpha   90.00
_cell.angle_beta   90.00
_cell.angle_gamma   90.00
#
_symmetry.space_group_name_H-M   'P 1'
#
loop_
_entity.id
_entity.type
_entity.pdbx_description
1 polymer ?
#
loop_
_entity_poly.entity_id
_entity_poly.type
_entity_poly.pdbx_seq_one_letter_code
_entity_poly.pdbx_strand_id
1 'polypeptide(L)'
;MTMMDAAIKYAEANIPVMPLHWICEDGSCSCKAGSDCDSKGKHPLYTGWYKNSTADMEQIRKWWTKTPNANIGIPTGEKSDWLVLDVDDGGDETISALEATYGKLPDTVTAVTGSGGWHYVFKYPKGRSIPNKTKFASGLDTRSTGGLIVVAPSIHVSGNQYQWLEGHSPFDRTPAEAPAWLLKLMERVEVLLTPFEGSSIIAEIKEGSRNSTLTSLAGSMRARGMTEESIYAALLAENKARCNPPLDEAEVKKIAHSVSRYQPNPPMKKHYHRTDSGNAERLRDRFGSIIRYCPAFKYWLVYDGCCWRKETGELMQFAIKTARDMLAEASRIEDEAARKELVRHAMQSENAGRLKAMIDVASNLEGMVIMPDELDSDIWKLNCKNGVVDLKTGELLSHKREYYMSKICPVEYKPSSKAPRWMDFLNTITGGSNELVRYLQKAVGSSLSGDISEQALFVLYGTGANGKSTFLNTVSDLLGDYARNTPSETFMAKRIEAIGNDIARLQGARLVTAIEINEGQRLSEALIKSFTGGDRITARFLYGEYFDFQPQFTPFLVVNHRPVIRDTSHSIWRRIKLIPFTVTIPEDKKDKQLPAKLREELPGILSWAVEGCLIWQKEGLNMPDEVKEATDGYRQEMDTFSSFIEECCIVEEGRKVSNRSIRYAYETWCRENGDYPLGQKLFNAKMTERGFAVKRSGANGSRDWHGIGLAEEAILL
;
A
#
# COMPACT_ATOMS: atom_id res chain seq x y z
N MET A 1 -37.38 -21.80 -30.59
CA MET A 1 -36.74 -21.08 -31.71
C MET A 1 -35.46 -21.81 -32.04
N THR A 2 -35.23 -22.21 -33.29
CA THR A 2 -33.99 -22.88 -33.69
C THR A 2 -32.82 -21.87 -33.82
N MET A 3 -31.57 -22.33 -33.85
CA MET A 3 -30.42 -21.44 -34.13
C MET A 3 -30.55 -20.75 -35.49
N MET A 4 -31.13 -21.45 -36.48
CA MET A 4 -31.40 -20.88 -37.80
C MET A 4 -32.42 -19.73 -37.73
N ASP A 5 -33.54 -19.94 -37.03
CA ASP A 5 -34.57 -18.91 -36.88
C ASP A 5 -34.01 -17.67 -36.18
N ALA A 6 -33.17 -17.87 -35.16
CA ALA A 6 -32.50 -16.78 -34.48
C ALA A 6 -31.49 -16.04 -35.38
N ALA A 7 -30.68 -16.76 -36.15
CA ALA A 7 -29.74 -16.17 -37.11
C ALA A 7 -30.46 -15.35 -38.19
N ILE A 8 -31.61 -15.85 -38.67
CA ILE A 8 -32.49 -15.12 -39.60
C ILE A 8 -33.04 -13.86 -38.94
N LYS A 9 -33.47 -13.93 -37.68
CA LYS A 9 -33.99 -12.76 -36.95
C LYS A 9 -32.97 -11.61 -36.88
N TYR A 10 -31.68 -11.90 -36.67
CA TYR A 10 -30.62 -10.88 -36.75
C TYR A 10 -30.48 -10.29 -38.15
N ALA A 11 -30.56 -11.13 -39.18
CA ALA A 11 -30.49 -10.71 -40.57
C ALA A 11 -31.67 -9.82 -40.99
N GLU A 12 -32.88 -10.11 -40.50
CA GLU A 12 -34.06 -9.26 -40.69
C GLU A 12 -33.87 -7.86 -40.08
N ALA A 13 -33.11 -7.77 -38.98
CA ALA A 13 -32.68 -6.51 -38.38
C ALA A 13 -31.44 -5.89 -39.07
N ASN A 14 -31.04 -6.42 -40.24
CA ASN A 14 -29.86 -6.01 -41.00
C ASN A 14 -28.53 -6.13 -40.22
N ILE A 15 -28.46 -7.06 -39.27
CA ILE A 15 -27.27 -7.34 -38.48
C ILE A 15 -26.55 -8.54 -39.10
N PRO A 16 -25.29 -8.38 -39.57
CA PRO A 16 -24.57 -9.47 -40.19
C PRO A 16 -24.20 -10.55 -39.18
N VAL A 17 -24.38 -11.81 -39.53
CA VAL A 17 -24.05 -12.97 -38.68
C VAL A 17 -23.08 -13.91 -39.37
N MET A 18 -22.50 -14.82 -38.59
CA MET A 18 -21.68 -15.93 -39.07
C MET A 18 -21.78 -17.16 -38.15
N PRO A 19 -21.65 -18.37 -38.68
CA PRO A 19 -21.60 -19.57 -37.88
C PRO A 19 -20.26 -19.69 -37.14
N LEU A 20 -20.34 -19.94 -35.84
CA LEU A 20 -19.21 -20.30 -35.00
C LEU A 20 -19.22 -21.82 -34.75
N HIS A 21 -18.09 -22.33 -34.26
CA HIS A 21 -18.09 -23.66 -33.67
C HIS A 21 -19.08 -23.74 -32.51
N TRP A 22 -19.62 -24.93 -32.26
CA TRP A 22 -20.53 -25.23 -31.16
C TRP A 22 -19.93 -26.25 -30.19
N ILE A 23 -20.61 -26.42 -29.05
CA ILE A 23 -20.29 -27.41 -28.03
C ILE A 23 -21.00 -28.72 -28.37
N CYS A 24 -20.24 -29.80 -28.50
CA CYS A 24 -20.76 -31.14 -28.72
C CYS A 24 -21.36 -31.72 -27.42
N GLU A 25 -22.14 -32.80 -27.53
CA GLU A 25 -22.79 -33.44 -26.37
C GLU A 25 -21.79 -33.92 -25.29
N ASP A 26 -20.56 -34.24 -25.70
CA ASP A 26 -19.45 -34.64 -24.83
C ASP A 26 -18.70 -33.46 -24.18
N GLY A 27 -19.17 -32.21 -24.39
CA GLY A 27 -18.54 -30.99 -23.89
C GLY A 27 -17.29 -30.55 -24.67
N SER A 28 -16.94 -31.24 -25.75
CA SER A 28 -15.85 -30.85 -26.65
C SER A 28 -16.27 -29.75 -27.63
N CYS A 29 -15.31 -29.05 -28.21
CA CYS A 29 -15.58 -28.12 -29.31
C CYS A 29 -15.72 -28.89 -30.62
N SER A 30 -16.71 -28.56 -31.45
CA SER A 30 -16.87 -29.09 -32.82
C SER A 30 -15.69 -28.86 -33.78
N CYS A 31 -14.66 -28.13 -33.37
CA CYS A 31 -13.45 -27.92 -34.16
C CYS A 31 -12.51 -29.13 -34.09
N LYS A 32 -11.48 -29.13 -34.95
CA LYS A 32 -10.48 -30.22 -34.98
C LYS A 32 -9.71 -30.41 -33.66
N ALA A 33 -9.62 -29.37 -32.84
CA ALA A 33 -8.96 -29.44 -31.53
C ALA A 33 -9.84 -30.07 -30.44
N GLY A 34 -11.15 -30.29 -30.67
CA GLY A 34 -12.01 -31.05 -29.76
C GLY A 34 -11.98 -30.53 -28.32
N SER A 35 -11.60 -31.41 -27.39
CA SER A 35 -11.45 -31.14 -25.96
C SER A 35 -10.37 -30.11 -25.63
N ASP A 36 -9.37 -29.96 -26.50
CA ASP A 36 -8.16 -29.16 -26.27
C ASP A 36 -8.29 -27.74 -26.86
N CYS A 37 -9.48 -27.37 -27.32
CA CYS A 37 -9.75 -26.04 -27.86
C CYS A 37 -9.84 -25.00 -26.73
N ASP A 38 -9.01 -23.95 -26.79
CA ASP A 38 -8.98 -22.85 -25.80
C ASP A 38 -10.17 -21.88 -25.92
N SER A 39 -10.96 -21.93 -27.00
CA SER A 39 -12.08 -21.02 -27.26
C SER A 39 -13.34 -21.79 -27.66
N LYS A 40 -13.63 -22.88 -26.95
CA LYS A 40 -14.74 -23.79 -27.26
C LYS A 40 -16.03 -23.03 -27.52
N GLY A 41 -16.58 -23.21 -28.72
CA GLY A 41 -17.85 -22.59 -29.10
C GLY A 41 -17.82 -21.09 -29.41
N LYS A 42 -16.65 -20.41 -29.32
CA LYS A 42 -16.52 -18.94 -29.45
C LYS A 42 -15.76 -18.49 -30.70
N HIS A 43 -15.20 -19.41 -31.50
CA HIS A 43 -14.42 -19.06 -32.68
C HIS A 43 -15.13 -19.45 -34.00
N PRO A 44 -14.86 -18.72 -35.11
CA PRO A 44 -15.56 -18.93 -36.37
C PRO A 44 -15.32 -20.28 -37.01
N LEU A 45 -16.34 -20.79 -37.69
CA LEU A 45 -16.30 -22.08 -38.39
C LEU A 45 -15.44 -22.04 -39.66
N TYR A 46 -15.29 -20.86 -40.26
CA TYR A 46 -14.58 -20.66 -41.53
C TYR A 46 -13.55 -19.54 -41.44
N THR A 47 -12.45 -19.67 -42.18
CA THR A 47 -11.47 -18.58 -42.36
C THR A 47 -12.07 -17.44 -43.20
N GLY A 48 -11.56 -16.22 -43.03
CA GLY A 48 -12.13 -15.04 -43.70
C GLY A 48 -13.53 -14.64 -43.18
N TRP A 49 -13.94 -15.13 -42.01
CA TRP A 49 -15.24 -14.89 -41.38
C TRP A 49 -15.66 -13.41 -41.35
N TYR A 50 -14.72 -12.48 -41.11
CA TYR A 50 -15.04 -11.06 -41.06
C TYR A 50 -15.53 -10.53 -42.41
N LYS A 51 -14.97 -11.01 -43.52
CA LYS A 51 -15.44 -10.66 -44.87
C LYS A 51 -16.73 -11.39 -45.21
N ASN A 52 -16.85 -12.64 -44.78
CA ASN A 52 -17.93 -13.53 -45.18
C ASN A 52 -19.22 -13.38 -44.35
N SER A 53 -19.19 -12.79 -43.15
CA SER A 53 -20.40 -12.52 -42.37
C SER A 53 -21.41 -11.69 -43.16
N THR A 54 -22.69 -12.01 -43.04
CA THR A 54 -23.72 -11.49 -43.95
C THR A 54 -25.08 -11.36 -43.26
N ALA A 55 -25.93 -10.49 -43.78
CA ALA A 55 -27.36 -10.42 -43.47
C ALA A 55 -28.20 -11.04 -44.61
N ASP A 56 -27.58 -11.68 -45.59
CA ASP A 56 -28.27 -12.43 -46.63
C ASP A 56 -28.89 -13.71 -46.05
N MET A 57 -30.22 -13.72 -45.97
CA MET A 57 -31.00 -14.83 -45.42
C MET A 57 -30.81 -16.14 -46.20
N GLU A 58 -30.55 -16.11 -47.51
CA GLU A 58 -30.34 -17.33 -48.30
C GLU A 58 -29.03 -18.02 -47.89
N GLN A 59 -27.95 -17.23 -47.78
CA GLN A 59 -26.66 -17.71 -47.32
C GLN A 59 -26.70 -18.18 -45.86
N ILE A 60 -27.46 -17.51 -44.99
CA ILE A 60 -27.66 -17.93 -43.59
C ILE A 60 -28.42 -19.26 -43.52
N ARG A 61 -29.53 -19.41 -44.25
CA ARG A 61 -30.25 -20.70 -44.33
C ARG A 61 -29.33 -21.81 -44.80
N LYS A 62 -28.48 -21.55 -45.79
CA LYS A 62 -27.50 -22.53 -46.30
C LYS A 62 -26.47 -22.94 -45.25
N TRP A 63 -25.97 -22.00 -44.43
CA TRP A 63 -25.05 -22.33 -43.34
C TRP A 63 -25.73 -23.19 -42.26
N TRP A 64 -26.86 -22.76 -41.71
CA TRP A 64 -27.50 -23.48 -40.61
C TRP A 64 -28.23 -24.76 -41.05
N THR A 65 -28.53 -24.93 -42.34
CA THR A 65 -28.95 -26.25 -42.86
C THR A 65 -27.80 -27.26 -42.79
N LYS A 66 -26.55 -26.81 -43.03
CA LYS A 66 -25.36 -27.67 -42.96
C LYS A 66 -24.85 -27.86 -41.54
N THR A 67 -25.01 -26.84 -40.68
CA THR A 67 -24.56 -26.85 -39.29
C THR A 67 -25.66 -26.35 -38.36
N PRO A 68 -26.70 -27.17 -38.09
CA PRO A 68 -27.86 -26.75 -37.30
C PRO A 68 -27.54 -26.27 -35.89
N ASN A 69 -26.45 -26.80 -35.31
CA ASN A 69 -26.05 -26.52 -33.94
C ASN A 69 -25.04 -25.37 -33.81
N ALA A 70 -24.61 -24.76 -34.92
CA ALA A 70 -23.60 -23.70 -34.88
C ALA A 70 -24.05 -22.53 -34.00
N ASN A 71 -23.16 -22.10 -33.10
CA ASN A 71 -23.34 -20.86 -32.35
C ASN A 71 -23.34 -19.68 -33.33
N ILE A 72 -23.96 -18.57 -32.91
CA ILE A 72 -24.13 -17.36 -33.71
C ILE A 72 -23.10 -16.33 -33.27
N GLY A 73 -22.29 -15.89 -34.23
CA GLY A 73 -21.34 -14.79 -34.04
C GLY A 73 -21.76 -13.55 -34.81
N ILE A 74 -21.52 -12.37 -34.22
CA ILE A 74 -21.66 -11.07 -34.89
C ILE A 74 -20.28 -10.41 -34.98
N PRO A 75 -19.82 -9.96 -36.17
CA PRO A 75 -18.60 -9.16 -36.28
C PRO A 75 -18.83 -7.80 -35.63
N THR A 76 -17.86 -7.29 -34.88
CA THR A 76 -17.93 -5.94 -34.29
C THR A 76 -17.23 -4.91 -35.19
N GLY A 77 -17.48 -3.62 -34.90
CA GLY A 77 -16.94 -2.49 -35.61
C GLY A 77 -17.79 -2.04 -36.80
N GLU A 78 -17.14 -1.48 -37.81
CA GLU A 78 -17.79 -0.84 -38.97
C GLU A 78 -18.80 -1.75 -39.68
N LYS A 79 -18.57 -3.07 -39.69
CA LYS A 79 -19.42 -4.02 -40.41
C LYS A 79 -20.82 -4.20 -39.81
N SER A 80 -20.96 -4.16 -38.49
CA SER A 80 -22.26 -4.26 -37.79
C SER A 80 -22.74 -2.93 -37.23
N ASP A 81 -21.91 -1.89 -37.34
CA ASP A 81 -22.09 -0.60 -36.64
C ASP A 81 -22.11 -0.76 -35.11
N TRP A 82 -21.49 -1.82 -34.56
CA TRP A 82 -21.47 -2.11 -33.11
C TRP A 82 -20.07 -1.96 -32.50
N LEU A 83 -19.98 -1.22 -31.40
CA LEU A 83 -18.86 -1.22 -30.47
C LEU A 83 -19.30 -1.94 -29.19
N VAL A 84 -18.59 -2.95 -28.72
CA VAL A 84 -19.02 -3.71 -27.53
C VAL A 84 -18.00 -3.57 -26.41
N LEU A 85 -18.50 -3.21 -25.24
CA LEU A 85 -17.80 -3.37 -23.96
C LEU A 85 -18.17 -4.75 -23.41
N ASP A 86 -17.16 -5.62 -23.36
CA ASP A 86 -17.27 -7.00 -22.91
C ASP A 86 -16.73 -7.09 -21.48
N VAL A 87 -17.60 -7.42 -20.53
CA VAL A 87 -17.36 -7.39 -19.09
C VAL A 87 -17.38 -8.83 -18.56
N ASP A 88 -16.21 -9.36 -18.24
CA ASP A 88 -16.01 -10.72 -17.73
C ASP A 88 -15.01 -10.69 -16.55
N ASP A 89 -14.79 -11.81 -15.84
CA ASP A 89 -13.74 -12.00 -14.82
C ASP A 89 -13.65 -10.87 -13.75
N GLY A 90 -14.76 -10.49 -13.11
CA GLY A 90 -14.77 -9.45 -12.07
C GLY A 90 -14.81 -8.01 -12.61
N GLY A 91 -15.07 -7.83 -13.91
CA GLY A 91 -15.23 -6.53 -14.54
C GLY A 91 -16.37 -5.67 -13.98
N ASP A 92 -17.35 -6.25 -13.28
CA ASP A 92 -18.48 -5.54 -12.68
C ASP A 92 -18.05 -4.47 -11.66
N GLU A 93 -17.01 -4.75 -10.88
CA GLU A 93 -16.42 -3.81 -9.92
C GLU A 93 -15.69 -2.67 -10.63
N THR A 94 -14.98 -3.02 -11.71
CA THR A 94 -14.24 -2.06 -12.53
C THR A 94 -15.18 -1.12 -13.26
N ILE A 95 -16.26 -1.63 -13.87
CA ILE A 95 -17.24 -0.78 -14.54
C ILE A 95 -18.02 0.07 -13.53
N SER A 96 -18.39 -0.48 -12.37
CA SER A 96 -19.03 0.28 -11.29
C SER A 96 -18.16 1.44 -10.80
N ALA A 97 -16.85 1.23 -10.64
CA ALA A 97 -15.90 2.28 -10.28
C ALA A 97 -15.77 3.35 -11.37
N LEU A 98 -15.77 2.95 -12.65
CA LEU A 98 -15.73 3.88 -13.78
C LEU A 98 -17.03 4.69 -13.88
N GLU A 99 -18.19 4.07 -13.67
CA GLU A 99 -19.48 4.75 -13.63
C GLU A 99 -19.58 5.74 -12.46
N ALA A 100 -19.04 5.39 -11.30
CA ALA A 100 -18.95 6.29 -10.14
C ALA A 100 -18.03 7.50 -10.41
N THR A 101 -16.97 7.30 -11.20
CA THR A 101 -15.97 8.33 -11.49
C THR A 101 -16.39 9.27 -12.64
N TYR A 102 -16.94 8.71 -13.72
CA TYR A 102 -17.16 9.42 -14.98
C TYR A 102 -18.64 9.51 -15.40
N GLY A 103 -19.54 8.90 -14.63
CA GLY A 103 -20.97 8.84 -14.90
C GLY A 103 -21.41 7.49 -15.47
N LYS A 104 -22.66 7.11 -15.19
CA LYS A 104 -23.26 5.83 -15.60
C LYS A 104 -23.21 5.61 -17.10
N LEU A 105 -23.11 4.35 -17.50
CA LEU A 105 -23.34 3.92 -18.86
C LEU A 105 -24.79 4.25 -19.25
N PRO A 106 -25.01 4.69 -20.50
CA PRO A 106 -26.35 4.90 -20.98
C PRO A 106 -27.05 3.55 -21.10
N ASP A 107 -28.35 3.59 -20.91
CA ASP A 107 -29.19 2.43 -21.13
C ASP A 107 -29.10 1.99 -22.61
N THR A 108 -28.61 0.77 -22.86
CA THR A 108 -28.26 0.30 -24.21
C THR A 108 -28.65 -1.16 -24.45
N VAL A 109 -28.32 -1.70 -25.62
CA VAL A 109 -28.47 -3.13 -25.93
C VAL A 109 -27.51 -3.93 -25.06
N THR A 110 -28.04 -4.87 -24.28
CA THR A 110 -27.28 -5.59 -23.25
C THR A 110 -27.57 -7.08 -23.27
N ALA A 111 -26.54 -7.91 -23.23
CA ALA A 111 -26.65 -9.36 -23.09
C ALA A 111 -25.90 -9.87 -21.86
N VAL A 112 -26.43 -10.94 -21.27
CA VAL A 112 -25.74 -11.79 -20.31
C VAL A 112 -24.94 -12.83 -21.08
N THR A 113 -23.64 -12.92 -20.81
CA THR A 113 -22.76 -13.92 -21.43
C THR A 113 -22.94 -15.28 -20.76
N GLY A 114 -22.65 -16.38 -21.48
CA GLY A 114 -22.77 -17.72 -20.87
C GLY A 114 -21.76 -17.99 -19.72
N SER A 115 -20.74 -17.15 -19.54
CA SER A 115 -19.85 -17.15 -18.38
C SER A 115 -20.43 -16.42 -17.16
N GLY A 116 -21.54 -15.69 -17.32
CA GLY A 116 -22.14 -14.87 -16.26
C GLY A 116 -21.73 -13.40 -16.26
N GLY A 117 -20.99 -12.94 -17.28
CA GLY A 117 -20.63 -11.53 -17.50
C GLY A 117 -21.63 -10.79 -18.40
N TRP A 118 -21.23 -9.63 -18.92
CA TRP A 118 -22.10 -8.72 -19.67
C TRP A 118 -21.48 -8.26 -20.99
N HIS A 119 -22.29 -8.20 -22.05
CA HIS A 119 -21.99 -7.42 -23.24
C HIS A 119 -22.84 -6.15 -23.25
N TYR A 120 -22.22 -4.98 -23.17
CA TYR A 120 -22.87 -3.69 -23.44
C TYR A 120 -22.54 -3.25 -24.86
N VAL A 121 -23.56 -3.21 -25.72
CA VAL A 121 -23.43 -2.89 -27.14
C VAL A 121 -23.76 -1.42 -27.36
N PHE A 122 -22.84 -0.67 -27.95
CA PHE A 122 -22.97 0.73 -28.34
C PHE A 122 -22.90 0.88 -29.86
N LYS A 123 -23.34 2.03 -30.35
CA LYS A 123 -23.15 2.42 -31.75
C LYS A 123 -21.66 2.65 -32.04
N TYR A 124 -21.18 2.13 -33.17
CA TYR A 124 -19.79 2.28 -33.59
C TYR A 124 -19.48 3.76 -33.94
N PRO A 125 -18.45 4.37 -33.34
CA PRO A 125 -18.13 5.78 -33.54
C PRO A 125 -17.40 6.00 -34.88
N LYS A 126 -18.15 6.19 -35.97
CA LYS A 126 -17.60 6.46 -37.31
C LYS A 126 -16.64 7.66 -37.28
N GLY A 127 -15.46 7.49 -37.88
CA GLY A 127 -14.41 8.51 -37.91
C GLY A 127 -13.49 8.54 -36.68
N ARG A 128 -13.69 7.65 -35.69
CA ARG A 128 -12.75 7.45 -34.57
C ARG A 128 -12.09 6.08 -34.65
N SER A 129 -10.77 6.05 -34.41
CA SER A 129 -10.02 4.78 -34.38
C SER A 129 -10.11 4.15 -32.99
N ILE A 130 -11.05 3.21 -32.81
CA ILE A 130 -11.17 2.42 -31.59
C ILE A 130 -10.56 1.03 -31.83
N PRO A 131 -9.40 0.69 -31.24
CA PRO A 131 -8.79 -0.63 -31.43
C PRO A 131 -9.57 -1.72 -30.70
N ASN A 132 -9.62 -2.92 -31.28
CA ASN A 132 -10.07 -4.12 -30.58
C ASN A 132 -9.00 -4.52 -29.55
N LYS A 133 -9.33 -4.49 -28.25
CA LYS A 133 -8.38 -4.68 -27.15
C LYS A 133 -8.93 -5.68 -26.14
N THR A 134 -8.07 -6.58 -25.68
CA THR A 134 -8.33 -7.39 -24.50
C THR A 134 -7.74 -6.69 -23.27
N LYS A 135 -8.48 -6.63 -22.16
CA LYS A 135 -8.06 -6.08 -20.86
C LYS A 135 -7.56 -4.64 -20.95
N PHE A 136 -8.34 -3.75 -21.58
CA PHE A 136 -8.00 -2.32 -21.55
C PHE A 136 -8.19 -1.73 -20.14
N ALA A 137 -9.00 -2.39 -19.32
CA ALA A 137 -9.02 -2.29 -17.87
C ALA A 137 -9.29 -3.70 -17.29
N SER A 138 -9.16 -3.87 -15.97
CA SER A 138 -9.38 -5.17 -15.32
C SER A 138 -10.79 -5.69 -15.62
N GLY A 139 -10.89 -6.91 -16.18
CA GLY A 139 -12.17 -7.51 -16.55
C GLY A 139 -12.95 -6.81 -17.67
N LEU A 140 -12.36 -5.81 -18.36
CA LEU A 140 -13.01 -5.07 -19.44
C LEU A 140 -12.27 -5.23 -20.78
N ASP A 141 -12.98 -5.74 -21.77
CA ASP A 141 -12.54 -5.95 -23.15
C ASP A 141 -13.27 -4.96 -24.09
N THR A 142 -12.56 -4.50 -25.13
CA THR A 142 -13.14 -3.72 -26.23
C THR A 142 -13.25 -4.60 -27.46
N ARG A 143 -14.49 -4.86 -27.93
CA ARG A 143 -14.74 -5.51 -29.21
C ARG A 143 -15.11 -4.46 -30.26
N SER A 144 -14.20 -4.24 -31.21
CA SER A 144 -14.29 -3.22 -32.26
C SER A 144 -14.01 -3.86 -33.63
N THR A 145 -13.66 -3.08 -34.65
CA THR A 145 -13.33 -3.58 -36.00
C THR A 145 -12.27 -4.68 -35.91
N GLY A 146 -12.56 -5.84 -36.52
CA GLY A 146 -11.74 -7.05 -36.46
C GLY A 146 -12.04 -7.99 -35.29
N GLY A 147 -12.93 -7.60 -34.36
CA GLY A 147 -13.47 -8.44 -33.30
C GLY A 147 -14.80 -9.11 -33.65
N LEU A 148 -15.27 -9.97 -32.75
CA LEU A 148 -16.60 -10.57 -32.79
C LEU A 148 -17.14 -10.77 -31.38
N ILE A 149 -18.46 -10.93 -31.26
CA ILE A 149 -19.14 -11.40 -30.06
C ILE A 149 -20.01 -12.62 -30.37
N VAL A 150 -20.18 -13.50 -29.38
CA VAL A 150 -21.16 -14.59 -29.40
C VAL A 150 -22.49 -14.06 -28.87
N VAL A 151 -23.60 -14.39 -29.52
CA VAL A 151 -24.92 -13.83 -29.17
C VAL A 151 -25.98 -14.89 -28.91
N ALA A 152 -27.06 -14.48 -28.24
CA ALA A 152 -28.21 -15.34 -27.96
C ALA A 152 -28.80 -15.91 -29.26
N PRO A 153 -29.24 -17.17 -29.30
CA PRO A 153 -29.38 -18.13 -28.20
C PRO A 153 -28.21 -19.14 -28.11
N SER A 154 -26.98 -18.74 -28.46
CA SER A 154 -25.78 -19.61 -28.46
C SER A 154 -25.49 -20.26 -27.09
N ILE A 155 -24.77 -21.38 -27.10
CA ILE A 155 -24.43 -22.17 -25.90
C ILE A 155 -22.94 -22.01 -25.56
N HIS A 156 -22.66 -21.71 -24.29
CA HIS A 156 -21.31 -21.64 -23.73
C HIS A 156 -20.81 -23.02 -23.29
N VAL A 157 -19.50 -23.20 -23.15
CA VAL A 157 -18.90 -24.46 -22.67
C VAL A 157 -19.41 -24.90 -21.30
N SER A 158 -19.85 -23.96 -20.45
CA SER A 158 -20.48 -24.26 -19.16
C SER A 158 -21.89 -24.88 -19.29
N GLY A 159 -22.46 -24.93 -20.49
CA GLY A 159 -23.85 -25.32 -20.75
C GLY A 159 -24.84 -24.16 -20.65
N ASN A 160 -24.42 -23.00 -20.15
CA ASN A 160 -25.28 -21.81 -20.07
C ASN A 160 -25.51 -21.20 -21.46
N GLN A 161 -26.69 -20.60 -21.63
CA GLN A 161 -27.08 -19.93 -22.86
C GLN A 161 -26.79 -18.44 -22.79
N TYR A 162 -26.31 -17.85 -23.89
CA TYR A 162 -26.27 -16.40 -24.05
C TYR A 162 -27.70 -15.85 -24.13
N GLN A 163 -28.00 -14.78 -23.39
CA GLN A 163 -29.35 -14.21 -23.32
C GLN A 163 -29.30 -12.69 -23.44
N TRP A 164 -30.24 -12.10 -24.19
CA TRP A 164 -30.47 -10.66 -24.13
C TRP A 164 -31.21 -10.33 -22.83
N LEU A 165 -30.82 -9.25 -22.16
CA LEU A 165 -31.58 -8.73 -21.04
C LEU A 165 -32.98 -8.31 -21.53
N GLU A 166 -34.00 -8.56 -20.72
CA GLU A 166 -35.41 -8.30 -21.08
C GLU A 166 -35.61 -6.83 -21.47
N GLY A 167 -36.14 -6.57 -22.67
CA GLY A 167 -36.32 -5.22 -23.22
C GLY A 167 -35.05 -4.54 -23.75
N HIS A 168 -33.91 -5.23 -23.72
CA HIS A 168 -32.60 -4.72 -24.17
C HIS A 168 -32.03 -5.52 -25.35
N SER A 169 -32.85 -6.31 -26.04
CA SER A 169 -32.40 -6.99 -27.25
C SER A 169 -32.21 -5.99 -28.40
N PRO A 170 -31.37 -6.31 -29.41
CA PRO A 170 -31.22 -5.46 -30.60
C PRO A 170 -32.50 -5.38 -31.45
N PHE A 171 -33.54 -6.15 -31.12
CA PHE A 171 -34.85 -6.12 -31.76
C PHE A 171 -35.83 -5.17 -31.06
N ASP A 172 -35.57 -4.86 -29.78
CA ASP A 172 -36.44 -4.01 -28.95
C ASP A 172 -35.94 -2.57 -28.90
N ARG A 173 -34.63 -2.35 -29.15
CA ARG A 173 -34.00 -1.03 -29.07
C ARG A 173 -32.75 -0.91 -29.94
N THR A 174 -32.39 0.34 -30.21
CA THR A 174 -31.15 0.71 -30.91
C THR A 174 -29.98 0.89 -29.92
N PRO A 175 -28.76 0.42 -30.24
CA PRO A 175 -27.58 0.70 -29.42
C PRO A 175 -27.36 2.20 -29.19
N ALA A 176 -27.12 2.59 -27.94
CA ALA A 176 -26.83 3.97 -27.56
C ALA A 176 -25.42 4.40 -28.00
N GLU A 177 -25.14 5.70 -28.03
CA GLU A 177 -23.78 6.20 -28.21
C GLU A 177 -22.92 5.92 -26.97
N ALA A 178 -21.70 5.42 -27.17
CA ALA A 178 -20.78 5.21 -26.06
C ALA A 178 -20.38 6.56 -25.43
N PRO A 179 -20.34 6.68 -24.08
CA PRO A 179 -19.91 7.91 -23.43
C PRO A 179 -18.52 8.36 -23.88
N ALA A 180 -18.32 9.68 -23.97
CA ALA A 180 -17.03 10.25 -24.38
C ALA A 180 -15.86 9.80 -23.49
N TRP A 181 -16.13 9.59 -22.19
CA TRP A 181 -15.13 9.08 -21.25
C TRP A 181 -14.73 7.64 -21.58
N LEU A 182 -15.69 6.79 -21.95
CA LEU A 182 -15.45 5.39 -22.30
C LEU A 182 -14.67 5.30 -23.61
N LEU A 183 -15.06 6.09 -24.61
CA LEU A 183 -14.33 6.20 -25.88
C LEU A 183 -12.88 6.64 -25.64
N LYS A 184 -12.65 7.65 -24.80
CA LYS A 184 -11.30 8.13 -24.48
C LYS A 184 -10.44 7.07 -23.78
N LEU A 185 -11.02 6.22 -22.94
CA LEU A 185 -10.32 5.09 -22.32
C LEU A 185 -9.97 4.01 -23.35
N MET A 186 -10.91 3.68 -24.23
CA MET A 186 -10.70 2.70 -25.31
C MET A 186 -9.68 3.20 -26.36
N GLU A 187 -9.64 4.51 -26.61
CA GLU A 187 -8.71 5.20 -27.52
C GLU A 187 -7.26 5.19 -27.03
N ARG A 188 -7.00 5.14 -25.70
CA ARG A 188 -5.64 5.21 -25.16
C ARG A 188 -4.76 4.08 -25.71
N VAL A 189 -3.95 4.38 -26.71
CA VAL A 189 -2.69 3.68 -26.96
C VAL A 189 -1.85 3.92 -25.71
N GLU A 190 -1.35 2.87 -25.07
CA GLU A 190 -0.21 3.04 -24.16
C GLU A 190 0.92 3.64 -24.99
N VAL A 191 1.00 4.97 -25.00
CA VAL A 191 2.25 5.65 -25.28
C VAL A 191 3.08 5.38 -24.05
N LEU A 192 4.04 4.46 -24.18
CA LEU A 192 5.23 4.42 -23.34
C LEU A 192 5.89 5.81 -23.41
N LEU A 193 5.45 6.74 -22.57
CA LEU A 193 6.29 7.82 -22.10
C LEU A 193 7.12 7.23 -20.98
N THR A 194 8.21 6.56 -21.35
CA THR A 194 9.37 6.50 -20.46
C THR A 194 9.79 7.94 -20.17
N PRO A 195 9.91 8.36 -18.91
CA PRO A 195 10.61 9.59 -18.59
C PRO A 195 12.02 9.50 -19.19
N PHE A 196 12.49 10.59 -19.77
CA PHE A 196 13.89 10.71 -20.14
C PHE A 196 14.71 10.63 -18.84
N GLU A 197 15.31 9.48 -18.56
CA GLU A 197 16.36 9.38 -17.56
C GLU A 197 17.55 10.20 -18.03
N GLY A 198 17.92 11.20 -17.23
CA GLY A 198 19.12 12.01 -17.44
C GLY A 198 18.86 13.44 -17.90
N SER A 199 18.26 14.28 -17.05
CA SER A 199 18.82 15.59 -16.71
C SER A 199 17.97 16.26 -15.63
N SER A 200 18.66 16.62 -14.56
CA SER A 200 18.27 17.50 -13.47
C SER A 200 17.78 18.88 -13.94
N ILE A 201 16.89 19.47 -13.13
CA ILE A 201 16.54 20.91 -13.01
C ILE A 201 15.80 21.55 -14.20
N ILE A 202 14.70 22.25 -13.90
CA ILE A 202 13.92 23.10 -14.81
C ILE A 202 14.83 24.24 -15.31
N ALA A 203 15.56 24.01 -16.40
CA ALA A 203 16.35 25.03 -17.07
C ALA A 203 15.52 25.67 -18.20
N GLU A 204 15.32 26.98 -18.07
CA GLU A 204 14.67 27.86 -19.06
C GLU A 204 15.51 27.94 -20.36
N ILE A 205 14.85 27.80 -21.51
CA ILE A 205 15.46 27.86 -22.85
C ILE A 205 15.37 29.30 -23.37
N LYS A 206 16.51 30.01 -23.32
CA LYS A 206 16.60 31.42 -23.71
C LYS A 206 16.59 31.62 -25.22
N GLU A 207 16.18 32.82 -25.63
CA GLU A 207 16.30 33.33 -27.00
C GLU A 207 17.70 33.10 -27.59
N GLY A 208 17.74 32.49 -28.78
CA GLY A 208 18.98 32.09 -29.48
C GLY A 208 19.21 30.58 -29.58
N SER A 209 18.70 29.77 -28.64
CA SER A 209 18.86 28.28 -28.65
C SER A 209 17.54 27.50 -28.76
N ARG A 210 16.39 28.17 -28.68
CA ARG A 210 15.03 27.58 -28.73
C ARG A 210 14.82 26.66 -29.94
N ASN A 211 15.12 27.16 -31.14
CA ASN A 211 14.86 26.43 -32.38
C ASN A 211 15.72 25.15 -32.48
N SER A 212 17.01 25.24 -32.12
CA SER A 212 17.90 24.07 -32.10
C SER A 212 17.49 23.04 -31.04
N THR A 213 17.05 23.48 -29.85
CA THR A 213 16.63 22.58 -28.77
C THR A 213 15.33 21.86 -29.11
N LEU A 214 14.31 22.59 -29.59
CA LEU A 214 13.06 21.97 -30.04
C LEU A 214 13.25 21.07 -31.26
N THR A 215 14.15 21.43 -32.19
CA THR A 215 14.51 20.56 -33.33
C THR A 215 15.18 19.27 -32.88
N SER A 216 16.07 19.34 -31.88
CA SER A 216 16.71 18.15 -31.29
C SER A 216 15.69 17.24 -30.58
N LEU A 217 14.79 17.83 -29.79
CA LEU A 217 13.71 17.12 -29.11
C LEU A 217 12.78 16.44 -30.12
N ALA A 218 12.37 17.15 -31.16
CA ALA A 218 11.59 16.63 -32.28
C ALA A 218 12.30 15.48 -32.97
N GLY A 219 13.62 15.60 -33.22
CA GLY A 219 14.44 14.56 -33.83
C GLY A 219 14.44 13.29 -33.00
N SER A 220 14.54 13.42 -31.68
CA SER A 220 14.47 12.31 -30.73
C SER A 220 13.09 11.63 -30.74
N MET A 221 12.01 12.40 -30.82
CA MET A 221 10.63 11.88 -30.92
C MET A 221 10.40 11.15 -32.25
N ARG A 222 10.90 11.72 -33.35
CA ARG A 222 10.82 11.10 -34.68
C ARG A 222 11.63 9.82 -34.77
N ALA A 223 12.82 9.80 -34.19
CA ALA A 223 13.65 8.60 -34.08
C ALA A 223 12.91 7.45 -33.37
N ARG A 224 11.99 7.75 -32.44
CA ARG A 224 11.13 6.77 -31.75
C ARG A 224 9.83 6.42 -32.49
N GLY A 225 9.62 6.92 -33.70
CA GLY A 225 8.46 6.58 -34.52
C GLY A 225 7.23 7.47 -34.34
N MET A 226 7.33 8.60 -33.62
CA MET A 226 6.20 9.51 -33.46
C MET A 226 5.81 10.17 -34.80
N THR A 227 4.50 10.40 -34.96
CA THR A 227 3.93 11.10 -36.12
C THR A 227 4.18 12.60 -36.04
N GLU A 228 4.06 13.32 -37.16
CA GLU A 228 4.23 14.77 -37.22
C GLU A 228 3.29 15.49 -36.23
N GLU A 229 2.05 15.04 -36.14
CA GLU A 229 1.02 15.61 -35.26
C GLU A 229 1.37 15.42 -33.78
N SER A 230 1.92 14.25 -33.45
CA SER A 230 2.35 13.91 -32.09
C SER A 230 3.57 14.71 -31.67
N ILE A 231 4.53 14.87 -32.59
CA ILE A 231 5.72 15.70 -32.40
C ILE A 231 5.30 17.16 -32.22
N TYR A 232 4.42 17.67 -33.07
CA TYR A 232 3.92 19.05 -32.99
C TYR A 232 3.24 19.34 -31.64
N ALA A 233 2.33 18.47 -31.19
CA ALA A 233 1.66 18.63 -29.91
C ALA A 233 2.63 18.64 -28.72
N ALA A 234 3.64 17.75 -28.74
CA ALA A 234 4.65 17.69 -27.69
C ALA A 234 5.58 18.92 -27.69
N LEU A 235 6.03 19.39 -28.86
CA LEU A 235 6.85 20.60 -28.96
C LEU A 235 6.08 21.85 -28.54
N LEU A 236 4.77 21.92 -28.81
CA LEU A 236 3.94 23.05 -28.40
C LEU A 236 3.85 23.16 -26.88
N ALA A 237 3.67 22.02 -26.20
CA ALA A 237 3.69 21.95 -24.74
C ALA A 237 5.06 22.35 -24.17
N GLU A 238 6.14 21.85 -24.76
CA GLU A 238 7.51 22.13 -24.31
C GLU A 238 7.91 23.60 -24.53
N ASN A 239 7.54 24.16 -25.68
CA ASN A 239 7.77 25.56 -26.02
C ASN A 239 7.08 26.50 -25.02
N LYS A 240 5.82 26.20 -24.65
CA LYS A 240 5.06 26.97 -23.66
C LYS A 240 5.64 26.82 -22.25
N ALA A 241 6.13 25.64 -21.90
CA ALA A 241 6.63 25.36 -20.56
C ALA A 241 8.05 25.89 -20.31
N ARG A 242 8.91 25.98 -21.34
CA ARG A 242 10.35 26.19 -21.16
C ARG A 242 11.00 27.27 -22.02
N CYS A 243 10.42 27.68 -23.16
CA CYS A 243 11.05 28.71 -24.01
C CYS A 243 10.66 30.12 -23.56
N ASN A 244 11.63 31.02 -23.44
CA ASN A 244 11.38 32.43 -23.09
C ASN A 244 12.10 33.42 -24.04
N PRO A 245 11.35 34.25 -24.80
CA PRO A 245 9.91 34.11 -25.03
C PRO A 245 9.60 32.82 -25.83
N PRO A 246 8.38 32.26 -25.73
CA PRO A 246 7.96 31.12 -26.54
C PRO A 246 8.06 31.44 -28.04
N LEU A 247 8.41 30.43 -28.86
CA LEU A 247 8.32 30.54 -30.32
C LEU A 247 6.85 30.58 -30.77
N ASP A 248 6.60 31.15 -31.94
CA ASP A 248 5.26 31.15 -32.52
C ASP A 248 4.81 29.73 -32.90
N GLU A 249 3.51 29.46 -32.85
CA GLU A 249 2.98 28.13 -33.16
C GLU A 249 3.30 27.70 -34.60
N ALA A 250 3.38 28.65 -35.55
CA ALA A 250 3.76 28.35 -36.92
C ALA A 250 5.23 27.96 -37.05
N GLU A 251 6.12 28.50 -36.20
CA GLU A 251 7.52 28.08 -36.14
C GLU A 251 7.66 26.69 -35.52
N VAL A 252 6.94 26.40 -34.44
CA VAL A 252 6.91 25.06 -33.82
C VAL A 252 6.37 24.01 -34.81
N LYS A 253 5.35 24.37 -35.59
CA LYS A 253 4.80 23.51 -36.64
C LYS A 253 5.81 23.25 -37.77
N LYS A 254 6.59 24.27 -38.17
CA LYS A 254 7.68 24.10 -39.15
C LYS A 254 8.77 23.16 -38.63
N ILE A 255 9.10 23.20 -37.34
CA ILE A 255 10.07 22.26 -36.74
C ILE A 255 9.55 20.82 -36.82
N ALA A 256 8.32 20.58 -36.38
CA ALA A 256 7.69 19.26 -36.44
C ALA A 256 7.63 18.71 -37.87
N HIS A 257 7.22 19.54 -38.83
CA HIS A 257 7.17 19.20 -40.25
C HIS A 257 8.56 18.96 -40.85
N SER A 258 9.56 19.76 -40.48
CA SER A 258 10.92 19.59 -40.99
C SER A 258 11.49 18.23 -40.56
N VAL A 259 11.24 17.84 -39.30
CA VAL A 259 11.74 16.61 -38.71
C VAL A 259 10.94 15.37 -39.14
N SER A 260 9.64 15.50 -39.40
CA SER A 260 8.80 14.38 -39.85
C SER A 260 9.27 13.77 -41.19
N ARG A 261 10.01 14.54 -41.99
CA ARG A 261 10.63 14.10 -43.26
C ARG A 261 11.72 13.03 -43.07
N TYR A 262 12.34 12.94 -41.89
CA TYR A 262 13.30 11.88 -41.60
C TYR A 262 12.60 10.56 -41.29
N GLN A 263 13.18 9.43 -41.70
CA GLN A 263 12.65 8.12 -41.35
C GLN A 263 12.85 7.85 -39.84
N PRO A 264 11.86 7.28 -39.14
CA PRO A 264 12.06 6.78 -37.79
C PRO A 264 13.19 5.77 -37.72
N ASN A 265 13.91 5.71 -36.61
CA ASN A 265 14.78 4.55 -36.40
C ASN A 265 13.88 3.31 -36.31
N PRO A 266 14.25 2.19 -36.94
CA PRO A 266 13.57 0.93 -36.69
C PRO A 266 13.59 0.68 -35.18
N PRO A 267 12.48 0.24 -34.56
CA PRO A 267 12.47 -0.05 -33.13
C PRO A 267 13.63 -1.00 -32.84
N MET A 268 14.53 -0.62 -31.93
CA MET A 268 15.60 -1.52 -31.50
C MET A 268 14.93 -2.78 -30.97
N LYS A 269 14.96 -3.87 -31.75
CA LYS A 269 14.52 -5.18 -31.28
C LYS A 269 15.49 -5.56 -30.16
N LYS A 270 15.05 -5.42 -28.91
CA LYS A 270 15.81 -5.87 -27.77
C LYS A 270 16.04 -7.37 -27.94
N HIS A 271 17.29 -7.76 -28.17
CA HIS A 271 17.66 -9.14 -28.42
C HIS A 271 17.94 -9.81 -27.08
N TYR A 272 17.15 -10.84 -26.75
CA TYR A 272 17.38 -11.65 -25.56
C TYR A 272 18.13 -12.91 -25.94
N HIS A 273 19.22 -13.19 -25.22
CA HIS A 273 19.93 -14.45 -25.36
C HIS A 273 19.02 -15.63 -24.99
N ARG A 274 19.24 -16.80 -25.60
CA ARG A 274 18.50 -18.04 -25.31
C ARG A 274 19.10 -18.78 -24.13
N THR A 275 19.13 -18.10 -22.99
CA THR A 275 19.72 -18.56 -21.73
C THR A 275 18.78 -18.21 -20.58
N ASP A 276 19.06 -18.73 -19.38
CA ASP A 276 18.28 -18.36 -18.19
C ASP A 276 18.44 -16.86 -17.85
N SER A 277 19.62 -16.27 -18.11
CA SER A 277 19.84 -14.82 -18.00
C SER A 277 19.01 -14.02 -19.01
N GLY A 278 18.94 -14.45 -20.27
CA GLY A 278 18.08 -13.79 -21.24
C GLY A 278 16.60 -13.95 -20.92
N ASN A 279 16.20 -15.08 -20.31
CA ASN A 279 14.86 -15.25 -19.78
C ASN A 279 14.59 -14.34 -18.56
N ALA A 280 15.59 -14.13 -17.69
CA ALA A 280 15.49 -13.21 -16.56
C ALA A 280 15.33 -11.75 -17.03
N GLU A 281 16.04 -11.34 -18.09
CA GLU A 281 15.85 -10.04 -18.72
C GLU A 281 14.44 -9.89 -19.31
N ARG A 282 13.90 -10.95 -19.93
CA ARG A 282 12.51 -10.97 -20.40
C ARG A 282 11.53 -10.80 -19.23
N LEU A 283 11.76 -11.52 -18.13
CA LEU A 283 10.92 -11.44 -16.92
C LEU A 283 10.93 -10.01 -16.35
N ARG A 284 12.13 -9.40 -16.21
CA ARG A 284 12.28 -7.99 -15.80
C ARG A 284 11.56 -7.05 -16.75
N ASP A 285 11.77 -7.17 -18.05
CA ASP A 285 11.20 -6.22 -19.00
C ASP A 285 9.66 -6.29 -19.05
N ARG A 286 9.08 -7.45 -18.72
CA ARG A 286 7.63 -7.68 -18.72
C ARG A 286 6.97 -7.36 -17.38
N PHE A 287 7.58 -7.78 -16.28
CA PHE A 287 6.97 -7.74 -14.94
C PHE A 287 7.79 -6.95 -13.94
N GLY A 288 9.01 -6.54 -14.27
CA GLY A 288 9.93 -5.82 -13.39
C GLY A 288 9.44 -4.45 -12.94
N SER A 289 8.26 -3.99 -13.36
CA SER A 289 7.61 -2.83 -12.72
C SER A 289 6.75 -3.21 -11.51
N ILE A 290 6.37 -4.48 -11.36
CA ILE A 290 5.49 -5.00 -10.31
C ILE A 290 6.12 -6.11 -9.46
N ILE A 291 7.40 -6.43 -9.68
CA ILE A 291 8.16 -7.36 -8.83
C ILE A 291 9.47 -6.75 -8.33
N ARG A 292 9.81 -7.03 -7.09
CA ARG A 292 11.10 -6.66 -6.47
C ARG A 292 11.62 -7.82 -5.63
N TYR A 293 12.94 -8.01 -5.59
CA TYR A 293 13.59 -8.94 -4.70
C TYR A 293 14.21 -8.19 -3.53
N CYS A 294 13.97 -8.65 -2.30
CA CYS A 294 14.68 -8.12 -1.13
C CYS A 294 15.73 -9.12 -0.64
N PRO A 295 17.04 -8.84 -0.84
CA PRO A 295 18.13 -9.73 -0.41
C PRO A 295 18.17 -9.94 1.11
N ALA A 296 17.88 -8.90 1.90
CA ALA A 296 17.89 -8.97 3.36
C ALA A 296 16.78 -9.91 3.88
N PHE A 297 15.60 -9.86 3.27
CA PHE A 297 14.49 -10.74 3.66
C PHE A 297 14.48 -12.09 2.95
N LYS A 298 15.28 -12.24 1.88
CA LYS A 298 15.39 -13.45 1.04
C LYS A 298 14.05 -13.88 0.44
N TYR A 299 13.22 -12.92 0.04
CA TYR A 299 11.98 -13.19 -0.69
C TYR A 299 11.68 -12.10 -1.72
N TRP A 300 10.77 -12.44 -2.64
CA TRP A 300 10.22 -11.53 -3.63
C TRP A 300 8.95 -10.83 -3.13
N LEU A 301 8.78 -9.60 -3.59
CA LEU A 301 7.62 -8.75 -3.40
C LEU A 301 6.89 -8.58 -4.74
N VAL A 302 5.57 -8.60 -4.71
CA VAL A 302 4.68 -8.35 -5.84
C VAL A 302 3.79 -7.17 -5.50
N TYR A 303 3.64 -6.24 -6.43
CA TYR A 303 2.70 -5.13 -6.31
C TYR A 303 1.28 -5.57 -6.69
N ASP A 304 0.34 -5.46 -5.76
CA ASP A 304 -1.05 -5.92 -5.94
C ASP A 304 -2.00 -4.81 -6.48
N GLY A 305 -1.46 -3.63 -6.78
CA GLY A 305 -2.22 -2.43 -7.16
C GLY A 305 -2.37 -1.41 -6.04
N CYS A 306 -2.15 -1.81 -4.78
CA CYS A 306 -2.23 -0.94 -3.60
C CYS A 306 -0.94 -0.95 -2.79
N CYS A 307 -0.32 -2.12 -2.60
CA CYS A 307 0.93 -2.31 -1.85
C CYS A 307 1.81 -3.43 -2.41
N TRP A 308 3.06 -3.45 -1.95
CA TRP A 308 4.05 -4.49 -2.22
C TRP A 308 3.95 -5.58 -1.15
N ARG A 309 3.52 -6.78 -1.54
CA ARG A 309 3.37 -7.92 -0.63
C ARG A 309 4.35 -9.01 -0.95
N LYS A 310 4.72 -9.80 0.06
CA LYS A 310 5.49 -11.03 -0.16
C LYS A 310 4.71 -11.93 -1.13
N GLU A 311 5.40 -12.41 -2.16
CA GLU A 311 4.79 -13.31 -3.13
C GLU A 311 4.36 -14.63 -2.49
N THR A 312 3.29 -15.22 -3.02
CA THR A 312 2.69 -16.47 -2.56
C THR A 312 2.54 -17.50 -3.70
N GLY A 313 3.12 -17.21 -4.88
CA GLY A 313 3.08 -18.06 -6.07
C GLY A 313 2.98 -17.29 -7.40
N GLU A 314 2.69 -15.99 -7.37
CA GLU A 314 2.52 -15.12 -8.54
C GLU A 314 3.78 -15.10 -9.41
N LEU A 315 4.95 -15.11 -8.77
CA LEU A 315 6.24 -15.05 -9.47
C LEU A 315 6.47 -16.25 -10.39
N MET A 316 6.06 -17.44 -9.96
CA MET A 316 6.13 -18.65 -10.79
C MET A 316 5.19 -18.53 -12.00
N GLN A 317 4.00 -17.94 -11.82
CA GLN A 317 3.07 -17.69 -12.93
C GLN A 317 3.65 -16.69 -13.93
N PHE A 318 4.35 -15.64 -13.46
CA PHE A 318 5.04 -14.69 -14.33
C PHE A 318 6.19 -15.33 -15.12
N ALA A 319 6.95 -16.23 -14.50
CA ALA A 319 7.99 -17.00 -15.20
C ALA A 319 7.41 -17.91 -16.29
N ILE A 320 6.32 -18.64 -15.99
CA ILE A 320 5.61 -19.48 -16.97
C ILE A 320 5.11 -18.62 -18.13
N LYS A 321 4.46 -17.48 -17.83
CA LYS A 321 3.96 -16.56 -18.86
C LYS A 321 5.09 -16.01 -19.72
N THR A 322 6.24 -15.67 -19.12
CA THR A 322 7.44 -15.24 -19.84
C THR A 322 7.93 -16.31 -20.80
N ALA A 323 7.94 -17.59 -20.38
CA ALA A 323 8.30 -18.70 -21.25
C ALA A 323 7.32 -18.89 -22.42
N ARG A 324 6.01 -18.87 -22.14
CA ARG A 324 4.96 -19.08 -23.14
C ARG A 324 4.88 -17.96 -24.17
N ASP A 325 5.07 -16.71 -23.76
CA ASP A 325 4.99 -15.58 -24.68
C ASP A 325 6.15 -15.59 -25.70
N MET A 326 7.23 -16.33 -25.47
CA MET A 326 8.25 -16.58 -26.50
C MET A 326 7.69 -17.37 -27.70
N LEU A 327 6.65 -18.19 -27.52
CA LEU A 327 5.96 -18.86 -28.62
C LEU A 327 5.21 -17.85 -29.50
N ALA A 328 4.59 -16.85 -28.87
CA ALA A 328 3.93 -15.74 -29.58
C ALA A 328 4.95 -14.82 -30.28
N GLU A 329 6.15 -14.67 -29.74
CA GLU A 329 7.25 -14.00 -30.45
C GLU A 329 7.74 -14.81 -31.65
N ALA A 330 7.89 -16.13 -31.48
CA ALA A 330 8.36 -17.02 -32.53
C ALA A 330 7.43 -17.04 -33.75
N SER A 331 6.10 -16.91 -33.55
CA SER A 331 5.14 -16.85 -34.66
C SER A 331 5.31 -15.62 -35.56
N ARG A 332 6.00 -14.58 -35.09
CA ARG A 332 6.30 -13.34 -35.83
C ARG A 332 7.67 -13.36 -36.50
N ILE A 333 8.44 -14.44 -36.36
CA ILE A 333 9.75 -14.60 -36.99
C ILE A 333 9.57 -15.24 -38.37
N GLU A 334 10.00 -14.53 -39.41
CA GLU A 334 9.94 -15.01 -40.81
C GLU A 334 10.96 -16.12 -41.09
N ASP A 335 12.17 -16.01 -40.52
CA ASP A 335 13.22 -17.02 -40.62
C ASP A 335 12.80 -18.32 -39.89
N GLU A 336 12.60 -19.38 -40.67
CA GLU A 336 12.18 -20.68 -40.16
C GLU A 336 13.17 -21.31 -39.16
N ALA A 337 14.48 -21.15 -39.37
CA ALA A 337 15.49 -21.70 -38.47
C ALA A 337 15.45 -20.97 -37.13
N ALA A 338 15.47 -19.64 -37.15
CA ALA A 338 15.40 -18.82 -35.95
C ALA A 338 14.09 -19.04 -35.17
N ARG A 339 12.97 -19.23 -35.88
CA ARG A 339 11.67 -19.58 -35.29
C ARG A 339 11.70 -20.93 -34.58
N LYS A 340 12.19 -21.99 -35.24
CA LYS A 340 12.30 -23.33 -34.64
C LYS A 340 13.17 -23.33 -33.39
N GLU A 341 14.27 -22.58 -33.41
CA GLU A 341 15.15 -22.44 -32.25
C GLU A 341 14.49 -21.74 -31.07
N LEU A 342 13.73 -20.66 -31.31
CA LEU A 342 13.02 -19.95 -30.25
C LEU A 342 11.88 -20.80 -29.67
N VAL A 343 11.13 -21.54 -30.50
CA VAL A 343 10.12 -22.49 -30.03
C VAL A 343 10.75 -23.56 -29.14
N ARG A 344 11.88 -24.15 -29.56
CA ARG A 344 12.61 -25.13 -28.76
C ARG A 344 13.05 -24.55 -27.42
N HIS A 345 13.60 -23.32 -27.42
CA HIS A 345 14.00 -22.63 -26.20
C HIS A 345 12.82 -22.35 -25.27
N ALA A 346 11.68 -21.93 -25.82
CA ALA A 346 10.45 -21.68 -25.07
C ALA A 346 9.95 -22.94 -24.36
N MET A 347 9.81 -24.05 -25.10
CA MET A 347 9.38 -25.34 -24.53
C MET A 347 10.33 -25.83 -23.43
N GLN A 348 11.65 -25.67 -23.62
CA GLN A 348 12.61 -26.05 -22.59
C GLN A 348 12.54 -25.12 -21.36
N SER A 349 12.18 -23.85 -21.54
CA SER A 349 12.11 -22.86 -20.46
C SER A 349 10.91 -23.06 -19.54
N GLU A 350 9.88 -23.80 -19.95
CA GLU A 350 8.75 -24.19 -19.09
C GLU A 350 9.10 -25.29 -18.07
N ASN A 351 10.28 -25.93 -18.18
CA ASN A 351 10.72 -26.89 -17.18
C ASN A 351 10.93 -26.21 -15.82
N ALA A 352 10.45 -26.83 -14.74
CA ALA A 352 10.50 -26.28 -13.39
C ALA A 352 11.91 -25.80 -12.96
N GLY A 353 12.97 -26.52 -13.33
CA GLY A 353 14.35 -26.12 -13.06
C GLY A 353 14.76 -24.81 -13.76
N ARG A 354 14.31 -24.60 -15.01
CA ARG A 354 14.62 -23.38 -15.77
C ARG A 354 13.77 -22.19 -15.35
N LEU A 355 12.52 -22.43 -14.96
CA LEU A 355 11.66 -21.40 -14.37
C LEU A 355 12.29 -20.86 -13.07
N LYS A 356 12.78 -21.76 -12.20
CA LYS A 356 13.51 -21.36 -10.98
C LYS A 356 14.81 -20.63 -11.30
N ALA A 357 15.63 -21.16 -12.22
CA ALA A 357 16.87 -20.51 -12.62
C ALA A 357 16.64 -19.09 -13.18
N MET A 358 15.59 -18.88 -13.98
CA MET A 358 15.18 -17.57 -14.48
C MET A 358 14.87 -16.59 -13.34
N ILE A 359 14.10 -17.03 -12.35
CA ILE A 359 13.75 -16.21 -11.17
C ILE A 359 15.00 -15.91 -10.34
N ASP A 360 15.84 -16.92 -10.09
CA ASP A 360 17.06 -16.77 -9.29
C ASP A 360 18.03 -15.78 -9.94
N VAL A 361 18.22 -15.86 -11.26
CA VAL A 361 19.04 -14.89 -12.00
C VAL A 361 18.40 -13.49 -11.98
N ALA A 362 17.08 -13.39 -12.12
CA ALA A 362 16.37 -12.12 -12.09
C ALA A 362 16.54 -11.36 -10.77
N SER A 363 16.76 -12.08 -9.65
CA SER A 363 16.95 -11.49 -8.32
C SER A 363 18.20 -10.59 -8.21
N ASN A 364 19.12 -10.69 -9.16
CA ASN A 364 20.37 -9.93 -9.20
C ASN A 364 20.42 -8.91 -10.35
N LEU A 365 19.34 -8.77 -11.13
CA LEU A 365 19.30 -7.80 -12.22
C LEU A 365 19.09 -6.37 -11.70
N GLU A 366 19.67 -5.42 -12.40
CA GLU A 366 19.44 -3.99 -12.16
C GLU A 366 17.94 -3.65 -12.25
N GLY A 367 17.47 -2.83 -11.30
CA GLY A 367 16.06 -2.44 -11.16
C GLY A 367 15.15 -3.47 -10.50
N MET A 368 15.65 -4.67 -10.16
CA MET A 368 14.88 -5.71 -9.49
C MET A 368 15.07 -5.74 -7.98
N VAL A 369 16.19 -5.25 -7.47
CA VAL A 369 16.52 -5.27 -6.05
C VAL A 369 15.83 -4.11 -5.32
N ILE A 370 15.33 -4.38 -4.11
CA ILE A 370 14.88 -3.36 -3.15
C ILE A 370 15.42 -3.68 -1.76
N MET A 371 15.87 -2.65 -1.06
CA MET A 371 16.35 -2.76 0.32
C MET A 371 15.21 -2.52 1.33
N PRO A 372 15.28 -3.12 2.53
CA PRO A 372 14.23 -2.97 3.54
C PRO A 372 13.92 -1.53 3.95
N ASP A 373 14.88 -0.62 3.86
CA ASP A 373 14.77 0.80 4.20
C ASP A 373 14.20 1.66 3.07
N GLU A 374 14.08 1.13 1.85
CA GLU A 374 13.37 1.78 0.74
C GLU A 374 11.85 1.54 0.83
N LEU A 375 11.43 0.44 1.45
CA LEU A 375 10.02 0.10 1.71
C LEU A 375 9.44 0.99 2.81
N ASP A 376 8.25 1.52 2.57
CA ASP A 376 7.54 2.42 3.50
C ASP A 376 8.39 3.63 3.97
N SER A 377 9.37 4.05 3.15
CA SER A 377 10.40 5.04 3.51
C SER A 377 9.86 6.45 3.75
N ASP A 378 8.80 6.84 3.03
CA ASP A 378 8.13 8.12 3.27
C ASP A 378 7.12 7.99 4.42
N ILE A 379 7.60 8.35 5.60
CA ILE A 379 6.87 8.27 6.86
C ILE A 379 5.60 9.16 6.85
N TRP A 380 5.57 10.21 6.01
CA TRP A 380 4.43 11.13 5.89
C TRP A 380 3.33 10.62 4.96
N LYS A 381 3.50 9.45 4.35
CA LYS A 381 2.47 8.81 3.53
C LYS A 381 1.84 7.66 4.30
N LEU A 382 0.53 7.67 4.48
CA LEU A 382 -0.21 6.55 5.06
C LEU A 382 -0.97 5.83 3.95
N ASN A 383 -0.59 4.59 3.65
CA ASN A 383 -1.29 3.80 2.64
C ASN A 383 -2.60 3.27 3.22
N CYS A 384 -3.73 3.59 2.59
CA CYS A 384 -5.09 3.23 3.00
C CYS A 384 -5.78 2.41 1.90
N LYS A 385 -6.95 1.84 2.16
CA LYS A 385 -7.63 0.95 1.19
C LYS A 385 -7.97 1.62 -0.15
N ASN A 386 -8.22 2.93 -0.16
CA ASN A 386 -8.67 3.71 -1.31
C ASN A 386 -7.64 4.72 -1.84
N GLY A 387 -6.40 4.68 -1.34
CA GLY A 387 -5.34 5.58 -1.76
C GLY A 387 -4.30 5.82 -0.67
N VAL A 388 -3.41 6.78 -0.88
CA VAL A 388 -2.36 7.15 0.06
C VAL A 388 -2.65 8.53 0.62
N VAL A 389 -2.82 8.63 1.93
CA VAL A 389 -3.00 9.92 2.60
C VAL A 389 -1.65 10.59 2.76
N ASP A 390 -1.51 11.81 2.25
CA ASP A 390 -0.41 12.69 2.62
C ASP A 390 -0.71 13.29 3.99
N LEU A 391 0.01 12.84 5.03
CA LEU A 391 -0.23 13.25 6.41
C LEU A 391 0.17 14.70 6.68
N LYS A 392 0.92 15.37 5.79
CA LYS A 392 1.24 16.79 5.94
C LYS A 392 0.06 17.68 5.57
N THR A 393 -0.79 17.22 4.64
CA THR A 393 -1.89 18.01 4.09
C THR A 393 -3.27 17.44 4.43
N GLY A 394 -3.36 16.13 4.70
CA GLY A 394 -4.59 15.38 4.82
C GLY A 394 -5.22 15.02 3.47
N GLU A 395 -4.51 15.21 2.35
CA GLU A 395 -5.04 14.91 1.01
C GLU A 395 -4.93 13.42 0.66
N LEU A 396 -5.95 12.89 -0.01
CA LEU A 396 -5.95 11.53 -0.54
C LEU A 396 -5.32 11.51 -1.94
N LEU A 397 -4.19 10.85 -2.07
CA LEU A 397 -3.47 10.62 -3.32
C LEU A 397 -3.82 9.23 -3.90
N SER A 398 -3.66 9.06 -5.21
CA SER A 398 -3.76 7.75 -5.84
C SER A 398 -2.64 6.82 -5.38
N HIS A 399 -2.89 5.51 -5.34
CA HIS A 399 -1.81 4.53 -5.20
C HIS A 399 -0.79 4.68 -6.33
N LYS A 400 0.48 4.54 -5.95
CA LYS A 400 1.62 4.50 -6.88
C LYS A 400 2.60 3.47 -6.39
N ARG A 401 2.99 2.54 -7.25
CA ARG A 401 4.01 1.52 -6.96
C ARG A 401 5.35 2.14 -6.57
N GLU A 402 5.64 3.32 -7.10
CA GLU A 402 6.86 4.10 -6.85
C GLU A 402 6.93 4.63 -5.41
N TYR A 403 5.83 4.57 -4.64
CA TYR A 403 5.85 4.86 -3.21
C TYR A 403 6.38 3.69 -2.37
N TYR A 404 6.55 2.50 -2.96
CA TYR A 404 7.09 1.31 -2.30
C TYR A 404 6.45 0.99 -0.94
N MET A 405 5.13 1.23 -0.83
CA MET A 405 4.34 0.90 0.35
C MET A 405 4.23 -0.62 0.49
N SER A 406 4.76 -1.19 1.57
CA SER A 406 4.61 -2.61 1.90
C SER A 406 3.51 -2.86 2.94
N LYS A 407 3.03 -1.79 3.57
CA LYS A 407 2.00 -1.82 4.59
C LYS A 407 0.74 -1.11 4.11
N ILE A 408 -0.38 -1.46 4.73
CA ILE A 408 -1.68 -0.84 4.45
C ILE A 408 -2.53 -0.73 5.72
N CYS A 409 -3.12 0.45 5.89
CA CYS A 409 -4.26 0.69 6.75
C CYS A 409 -5.51 0.11 6.04
N PRO A 410 -6.24 -0.84 6.64
CA PRO A 410 -7.32 -1.57 5.96
C PRO A 410 -8.61 -0.75 5.77
N VAL A 411 -8.56 0.55 6.08
CA VAL A 411 -9.71 1.45 6.14
C VAL A 411 -9.68 2.40 4.95
N GLU A 412 -10.86 2.73 4.42
CA GLU A 412 -10.99 3.80 3.42
C GLU A 412 -10.92 5.16 4.11
N TYR A 413 -10.02 6.02 3.64
CA TYR A 413 -9.93 7.39 4.11
C TYR A 413 -10.97 8.27 3.41
N LYS A 414 -11.85 8.89 4.20
CA LYS A 414 -12.93 9.77 3.74
C LYS A 414 -12.99 10.98 4.67
N PRO A 415 -12.29 12.10 4.35
CA PRO A 415 -12.05 13.22 5.26
C PRO A 415 -13.28 13.76 6.00
N SER A 416 -14.47 13.66 5.41
CA SER A 416 -15.73 14.15 5.97
C SER A 416 -16.48 13.12 6.85
N SER A 417 -15.97 11.90 6.98
CA SER A 417 -16.59 10.84 7.79
C SER A 417 -16.61 11.23 9.26
N LYS A 418 -17.68 10.85 9.95
CA LYS A 418 -17.87 11.10 11.38
C LYS A 418 -17.82 9.80 12.16
N ALA A 419 -17.39 9.88 13.41
CA ALA A 419 -17.35 8.76 14.34
C ALA A 419 -18.00 9.18 15.68
N PRO A 420 -19.34 9.34 15.71
CA PRO A 420 -20.03 9.83 16.90
C PRO A 420 -19.86 8.88 18.10
N ARG A 421 -19.93 7.56 17.92
CA ARG A 421 -19.74 6.61 19.02
C ARG A 421 -18.31 6.60 19.52
N TRP A 422 -17.34 6.82 18.63
CA TRP A 422 -15.95 7.03 19.04
C TRP A 422 -15.82 8.28 19.92
N MET A 423 -16.43 9.40 19.52
CA MET A 423 -16.40 10.62 20.32
C MET A 423 -17.10 10.46 21.67
N ASP A 424 -18.26 9.79 21.71
CA ASP A 424 -18.97 9.47 22.97
C ASP A 424 -18.14 8.56 23.87
N PHE A 425 -17.46 7.57 23.28
CA PHE A 425 -16.52 6.70 23.99
C PHE A 425 -15.35 7.50 24.57
N LEU A 426 -14.72 8.38 23.79
CA LEU A 426 -13.64 9.24 24.25
C LEU A 426 -14.09 10.17 25.38
N ASN A 427 -15.25 10.80 25.25
CA ASN A 427 -15.84 11.63 26.30
C ASN A 427 -16.08 10.82 27.59
N THR A 428 -16.52 9.57 27.46
CA THR A 428 -16.76 8.70 28.60
C THR A 428 -15.45 8.35 29.32
N ILE A 429 -14.43 7.87 28.60
CA ILE A 429 -13.17 7.41 29.22
C ILE A 429 -12.31 8.56 29.78
N THR A 430 -12.50 9.78 29.27
CA THR A 430 -11.79 10.99 29.74
C THR A 430 -12.57 11.79 30.78
N GLY A 431 -13.77 11.33 31.17
CA GLY A 431 -14.62 12.07 32.12
C GLY A 431 -15.11 13.41 31.59
N GLY A 432 -15.17 13.57 30.26
CA GLY A 432 -15.57 14.80 29.58
C GLY A 432 -14.46 15.85 29.44
N SER A 433 -13.20 15.52 29.73
CA SER A 433 -12.07 16.46 29.51
C SER A 433 -11.76 16.62 28.03
N ASN A 434 -12.16 17.75 27.45
CA ASN A 434 -11.88 18.09 26.05
C ASN A 434 -10.37 18.21 25.76
N GLU A 435 -9.58 18.68 26.74
CA GLU A 435 -8.12 18.79 26.62
C GLU A 435 -7.50 17.40 26.51
N LEU A 436 -7.96 16.43 27.33
CA LEU A 436 -7.48 15.05 27.26
C LEU A 436 -7.90 14.35 25.97
N VAL A 437 -9.13 14.60 25.48
CA VAL A 437 -9.59 14.09 24.16
C VAL A 437 -8.73 14.64 23.03
N ARG A 438 -8.44 15.94 23.03
CA ARG A 438 -7.55 16.59 22.05
C ARG A 438 -6.13 16.03 22.13
N TYR A 439 -5.62 15.80 23.35
CA TYR A 439 -4.31 15.20 23.55
C TYR A 439 -4.22 13.78 23.00
N LEU A 440 -5.24 12.94 23.25
CA LEU A 440 -5.34 11.60 22.66
C LEU A 440 -5.42 11.65 21.14
N GLN A 441 -6.15 12.62 20.58
CA GLN A 441 -6.21 12.84 19.12
C GLN A 441 -4.84 13.13 18.53
N LYS A 442 -4.07 14.04 19.14
CA LYS A 442 -2.70 14.35 18.73
C LYS A 442 -1.76 13.16 18.90
N ALA A 443 -1.87 12.42 20.00
CA ALA A 443 -1.05 11.24 20.26
C ALA A 443 -1.28 10.13 19.21
N VAL A 444 -2.54 9.83 18.89
CA VAL A 444 -2.87 8.86 17.82
C VAL A 444 -2.47 9.41 16.45
N GLY A 445 -2.70 10.70 16.20
CA GLY A 445 -2.35 11.37 14.95
C GLY A 445 -0.85 11.38 14.66
N SER A 446 -0.01 11.68 15.66
CA SER A 446 1.46 11.60 15.52
C SER A 446 1.92 10.18 15.23
N SER A 447 1.26 9.17 15.81
CA SER A 447 1.56 7.77 15.52
C SER A 447 1.19 7.31 14.12
N LEU A 448 0.48 8.12 13.32
CA LEU A 448 0.24 7.82 11.91
C LEU A 448 1.48 8.06 11.05
N SER A 449 2.34 9.02 11.39
CA SER A 449 3.45 9.50 10.53
C SER A 449 4.79 8.83 10.80
N GLY A 450 4.87 7.91 11.77
CA GLY A 450 6.11 7.28 12.20
C GLY A 450 7.22 8.22 12.66
N ASP A 451 6.90 9.50 12.84
CA ASP A 451 7.80 10.51 13.37
C ASP A 451 7.93 10.31 14.88
N ILE A 452 9.18 10.24 15.33
CA ILE A 452 9.53 9.99 16.73
C ILE A 452 10.18 11.21 17.40
N SER A 453 10.06 12.40 16.81
CA SER A 453 10.69 13.62 17.31
C SER A 453 10.18 14.03 18.70
N GLU A 454 8.93 13.67 19.03
CA GLU A 454 8.33 13.84 20.36
C GLU A 454 8.99 12.97 21.44
N GLN A 455 9.75 11.94 21.04
CA GLN A 455 10.38 10.96 21.92
C GLN A 455 9.39 10.38 22.94
N ALA A 456 8.15 10.10 22.53
CA ALA A 456 7.06 9.78 23.45
C ALA A 456 6.93 8.27 23.70
N LEU A 457 6.70 7.91 24.97
CA LEU A 457 6.18 6.64 25.46
C LEU A 457 4.86 6.92 26.16
N PHE A 458 3.75 6.54 25.54
CA PHE A 458 2.43 6.74 26.12
C PHE A 458 2.10 5.58 27.06
N VAL A 459 1.82 5.90 28.32
CA VAL A 459 1.47 4.91 29.36
C VAL A 459 0.03 5.15 29.77
N LEU A 460 -0.87 4.27 29.36
CA LEU A 460 -2.29 4.34 29.73
C LEU A 460 -2.47 3.62 31.07
N TYR A 461 -2.75 4.40 32.12
CA TYR A 461 -2.85 3.88 33.49
C TYR A 461 -4.28 3.96 34.04
N GLY A 462 -4.76 2.89 34.67
CA GLY A 462 -6.02 2.91 35.42
C GLY A 462 -6.31 1.56 36.10
N THR A 463 -7.21 1.54 37.06
CA THR A 463 -7.48 0.41 37.97
C THR A 463 -8.33 -0.72 37.39
N GLY A 464 -8.72 -0.63 36.11
CA GLY A 464 -9.48 -1.65 35.39
C GLY A 464 -10.89 -1.18 35.04
N ALA A 465 -11.48 -1.76 33.99
CA ALA A 465 -12.80 -1.36 33.47
C ALA A 465 -12.93 0.11 33.03
N ASN A 466 -11.83 0.73 32.56
CA ASN A 466 -11.80 2.14 32.14
C ASN A 466 -11.73 2.35 30.60
N GLY A 467 -11.83 1.27 29.80
CA GLY A 467 -11.80 1.38 28.33
C GLY A 467 -10.42 1.40 27.66
N LYS A 468 -9.31 1.29 28.42
CA LYS A 468 -7.92 1.28 27.90
C LYS A 468 -7.70 0.31 26.74
N SER A 469 -8.06 -0.96 26.94
CA SER A 469 -7.88 -2.01 25.91
C SER A 469 -8.78 -1.77 24.70
N THR A 470 -10.02 -1.31 24.91
CA THR A 470 -10.93 -0.96 23.81
C THR A 470 -10.37 0.18 22.95
N PHE A 471 -9.82 1.22 23.58
CA PHE A 471 -9.17 2.33 22.89
C PHE A 471 -8.01 1.84 22.01
N LEU A 472 -7.02 1.16 22.58
CA LEU A 472 -5.85 0.70 21.82
C LEU A 472 -6.15 -0.36 20.78
N ASN A 473 -7.08 -1.28 21.06
CA ASN A 473 -7.48 -2.28 20.07
C ASN A 473 -8.15 -1.61 18.88
N THR A 474 -8.98 -0.58 19.11
CA THR A 474 -9.61 0.19 18.01
C THR A 474 -8.56 0.93 17.16
N VAL A 475 -7.57 1.56 17.80
CA VAL A 475 -6.46 2.24 17.08
C VAL A 475 -5.55 1.22 16.37
N SER A 476 -5.38 0.02 16.93
CA SER A 476 -4.61 -1.05 16.27
C SER A 476 -5.35 -1.61 15.05
N ASP A 477 -6.66 -1.85 15.18
CA ASP A 477 -7.53 -2.28 14.06
C ASP A 477 -7.55 -1.21 12.95
N LEU A 478 -7.53 0.07 13.32
CA LEU A 478 -7.40 1.21 12.40
C LEU A 478 -6.10 1.14 11.60
N LEU A 479 -4.96 0.96 12.26
CA LEU A 479 -3.64 1.01 11.62
C LEU A 479 -3.24 -0.28 10.88
N GLY A 480 -3.88 -1.42 11.19
CA GLY A 480 -3.64 -2.70 10.52
C GLY A 480 -2.17 -3.08 10.45
N ASP A 481 -1.60 -3.15 9.25
CA ASP A 481 -0.20 -3.57 9.07
C ASP A 481 0.83 -2.62 9.72
N TYR A 482 0.45 -1.37 9.97
CA TYR A 482 1.27 -0.40 10.68
C TYR A 482 1.24 -0.58 12.21
N ALA A 483 0.29 -1.35 12.76
CA ALA A 483 0.25 -1.67 14.18
C ALA A 483 0.91 -3.01 14.49
N ARG A 484 1.68 -3.07 15.58
CA ARG A 484 2.27 -4.30 16.10
C ARG A 484 2.06 -4.42 17.59
N ASN A 485 1.64 -5.60 18.03
CA ASN A 485 1.65 -5.97 19.43
C ASN A 485 2.96 -6.65 19.80
N THR A 486 3.52 -6.30 20.95
CA THR A 486 4.70 -6.94 21.51
C THR A 486 4.46 -7.30 22.98
N PRO A 487 5.07 -8.39 23.49
CA PRO A 487 5.02 -8.71 24.91
C PRO A 487 5.55 -7.56 25.77
N SER A 488 5.01 -7.37 26.97
CA SER A 488 5.46 -6.31 27.89
C SER A 488 6.93 -6.46 28.26
N GLU A 489 7.45 -7.69 28.30
CA GLU A 489 8.86 -8.02 28.56
C GLU A 489 9.83 -7.39 27.56
N THR A 490 9.37 -7.01 26.36
CA THR A 490 10.19 -6.27 25.38
C THR A 490 10.66 -4.93 25.95
N PHE A 491 9.84 -4.28 26.78
CA PHE A 491 10.17 -2.98 27.39
C PHE A 491 10.80 -3.11 28.79
N MET A 492 10.90 -4.32 29.34
CA MET A 492 11.40 -4.54 30.70
C MET A 492 12.91 -4.75 30.75
N ALA A 493 13.52 -4.37 31.87
CA ALA A 493 14.93 -4.64 32.16
C ALA A 493 15.13 -6.15 32.37
N LYS A 494 16.01 -6.75 31.55
CA LYS A 494 16.37 -8.17 31.64
C LYS A 494 17.72 -8.33 32.35
N ARG A 495 17.94 -9.48 33.01
CA ARG A 495 19.23 -9.82 33.64
C ARG A 495 20.36 -10.04 32.62
N ILE A 496 20.00 -10.43 31.40
CA ILE A 496 20.91 -10.65 30.27
C ILE A 496 20.32 -9.89 29.08
N GLU A 497 21.10 -8.97 28.51
CA GLU A 497 20.74 -8.22 27.30
C GLU A 497 20.97 -9.12 26.07
N ALA A 498 19.96 -9.90 25.71
CA ALA A 498 19.94 -10.59 24.42
C ALA A 498 19.10 -9.78 23.42
N ILE A 499 19.65 -9.56 22.22
CA ILE A 499 18.91 -8.95 21.10
C ILE A 499 17.77 -9.90 20.72
N GLY A 500 16.55 -9.49 21.05
CA GLY A 500 15.36 -10.32 20.92
C GLY A 500 14.73 -10.26 19.53
N ASN A 501 14.16 -11.38 19.10
CA ASN A 501 13.40 -11.49 17.84
C ASN A 501 12.05 -10.75 17.89
N ASP A 502 11.60 -10.39 19.08
CA ASP A 502 10.48 -9.50 19.37
C ASP A 502 10.74 -8.06 18.93
N ILE A 503 12.00 -7.63 18.84
CA ILE A 503 12.36 -6.30 18.31
C ILE A 503 12.34 -6.31 16.77
N ALA A 504 12.81 -7.40 16.15
CA ALA A 504 12.89 -7.50 14.69
C ALA A 504 11.52 -7.34 13.99
N ARG A 505 10.43 -7.82 14.60
CA ARG A 505 9.07 -7.69 14.05
C ARG A 505 8.50 -6.26 14.10
N LEU A 506 9.15 -5.34 14.83
CA LEU A 506 8.71 -3.95 14.97
C LEU A 506 9.16 -3.06 13.79
N GLN A 507 10.00 -3.59 12.90
CA GLN A 507 10.46 -2.86 11.72
C GLN A 507 9.27 -2.36 10.86
N GLY A 508 9.26 -1.06 10.61
CA GLY A 508 8.25 -0.36 9.81
C GLY A 508 6.87 -0.24 10.50
N ALA A 509 6.73 -0.70 11.74
CA ALA A 509 5.53 -0.38 12.52
C ALA A 509 5.49 1.14 12.78
N ARG A 510 4.27 1.68 12.94
CA ARG A 510 4.02 3.06 13.37
C ARG A 510 3.35 3.15 14.74
N LEU A 511 2.64 2.10 15.13
CA LEU A 511 2.13 1.90 16.48
C LEU A 511 2.68 0.60 17.04
N VAL A 512 3.26 0.65 18.24
CA VAL A 512 3.62 -0.55 19.00
C VAL A 512 2.86 -0.55 20.32
N THR A 513 2.07 -1.60 20.56
CA THR A 513 1.32 -1.76 21.81
C THR A 513 1.91 -2.88 22.65
N ALA A 514 2.01 -2.68 23.96
CA ALA A 514 2.17 -3.78 24.91
C ALA A 514 1.12 -3.69 26.02
N ILE A 515 0.55 -4.83 26.36
CA ILE A 515 -0.57 -4.96 27.30
C ILE A 515 -0.09 -5.87 28.44
N GLU A 516 -0.54 -5.59 29.66
CA GLU A 516 -0.30 -6.40 30.86
C GLU A 516 1.16 -6.40 31.35
N ILE A 517 1.49 -5.40 32.17
CA ILE A 517 2.70 -5.39 33.00
C ILE A 517 2.36 -5.95 34.38
N ASN A 518 3.18 -6.90 34.87
CA ASN A 518 3.05 -7.41 36.23
C ASN A 518 3.58 -6.38 37.25
N GLU A 519 2.98 -6.37 38.44
CA GLU A 519 3.42 -5.50 39.53
C GLU A 519 4.92 -5.69 39.86
N GLY A 520 5.63 -4.58 40.09
CA GLY A 520 7.06 -4.58 40.43
C GLY A 520 8.03 -4.77 39.24
N GLN A 521 7.54 -4.95 38.01
CA GLN A 521 8.43 -5.01 36.84
C GLN A 521 9.11 -3.66 36.57
N ARG A 522 10.40 -3.70 36.21
CA ARG A 522 11.21 -2.52 35.93
C ARG A 522 11.33 -2.25 34.43
N LEU A 523 11.13 -1.01 34.01
CA LEU A 523 11.37 -0.60 32.63
C LEU A 523 12.86 -0.56 32.27
N SER A 524 13.18 -0.94 31.04
CA SER A 524 14.51 -0.76 30.46
C SER A 524 14.66 0.67 29.93
N GLU A 525 15.26 1.53 30.76
CA GLU A 525 15.55 2.93 30.40
C GLU A 525 16.40 3.03 29.11
N ALA A 526 17.31 2.08 28.89
CA ALA A 526 18.15 2.01 27.69
C ALA A 526 17.33 1.71 26.44
N LEU A 527 16.44 0.69 26.49
CA LEU A 527 15.58 0.35 25.35
C LEU A 527 14.57 1.46 25.05
N ILE A 528 14.00 2.10 26.08
CA ILE A 528 13.10 3.25 25.86
C ILE A 528 13.85 4.39 25.17
N LYS A 529 15.05 4.73 25.64
CA LYS A 529 15.88 5.76 25.00
C LYS A 529 16.23 5.39 23.56
N SER A 530 16.47 4.12 23.27
CA SER A 530 16.74 3.61 21.92
C SER A 530 15.50 3.68 21.01
N PHE A 531 14.34 3.16 21.45
CA PHE A 531 13.09 3.17 20.69
C PHE A 531 12.56 4.57 20.42
N THR A 532 12.71 5.48 21.37
CA THR A 532 12.22 6.86 21.25
C THR A 532 13.28 7.85 20.78
N GLY A 533 14.55 7.45 20.72
CA GLY A 533 15.68 8.34 20.46
C GLY A 533 16.05 8.47 18.98
N GLY A 534 15.63 7.52 18.15
CA GLY A 534 15.88 7.52 16.71
C GLY A 534 17.24 6.99 16.29
N ASP A 535 18.00 6.43 17.22
CA ASP A 535 19.19 5.66 16.89
C ASP A 535 18.80 4.35 16.17
N ARG A 536 19.67 3.85 15.29
CA ARG A 536 19.46 2.54 14.66
C ARG A 536 19.53 1.45 15.72
N ILE A 537 18.65 0.47 15.60
CA ILE A 537 18.56 -0.68 16.49
C ILE A 537 18.93 -1.93 15.71
N THR A 538 19.87 -2.68 16.25
CA THR A 538 20.23 -4.00 15.73
C THR A 538 19.23 -5.03 16.22
N ALA A 539 18.66 -5.79 15.29
CA ALA A 539 17.73 -6.88 15.55
C ALA A 539 18.02 -8.09 14.66
N ARG A 540 17.41 -9.24 14.97
CA ARG A 540 17.45 -10.43 14.09
C ARG A 540 16.17 -11.23 14.18
N PHE A 541 15.76 -11.83 13.08
CA PHE A 541 14.74 -12.87 13.10
C PHE A 541 15.30 -14.17 13.68
N LEU A 542 14.42 -15.08 14.09
CA LEU A 542 14.85 -16.40 14.55
C LEU A 542 15.58 -17.12 13.41
N TYR A 543 16.83 -17.53 13.63
CA TYR A 543 17.74 -18.10 12.61
C TYR A 543 18.08 -17.16 11.43
N GLY A 544 17.80 -15.86 11.56
CA GLY A 544 18.17 -14.84 10.59
C GLY A 544 19.50 -14.15 10.92
N GLU A 545 20.07 -13.49 9.91
CA GLU A 545 21.18 -12.57 10.09
C GLU A 545 20.73 -11.30 10.85
N TYR A 546 21.70 -10.59 11.44
CA TYR A 546 21.44 -9.29 12.03
C TYR A 546 21.13 -8.25 10.96
N PHE A 547 20.24 -7.33 11.30
CA PHE A 547 19.97 -6.14 10.50
C PHE A 547 19.71 -4.94 11.41
N ASP A 548 19.96 -3.76 10.88
CA ASP A 548 19.77 -2.50 11.59
C ASP A 548 18.61 -1.73 10.97
N PHE A 549 17.68 -1.27 11.80
CA PHE A 549 16.59 -0.38 11.37
C PHE A 549 16.43 0.79 12.33
N GLN A 550 15.93 1.91 11.81
CA GLN A 550 15.55 3.05 12.62
C GLN A 550 14.10 2.87 13.10
N PRO A 551 13.80 3.04 14.39
CA PRO A 551 12.43 3.02 14.88
C PRO A 551 11.58 4.08 14.18
N GLN A 552 10.39 3.69 13.74
CA GLN A 552 9.39 4.57 13.13
C GLN A 552 8.04 4.44 13.86
N PHE A 553 8.05 3.99 15.11
CA PHE A 553 6.84 3.73 15.87
C PHE A 553 6.76 4.54 17.15
N THR A 554 5.53 4.81 17.55
CA THR A 554 5.20 5.29 18.89
C THR A 554 4.78 4.11 19.78
N PRO A 555 5.45 3.88 20.91
CA PRO A 555 5.05 2.86 21.88
C PRO A 555 3.90 3.34 22.79
N PHE A 556 2.89 2.48 22.94
CA PHE A 556 1.78 2.59 23.90
C PHE A 556 1.78 1.39 24.85
N LEU A 557 1.83 1.68 26.16
CA LEU A 557 1.78 0.67 27.22
C LEU A 557 0.46 0.76 27.96
N VAL A 558 -0.25 -0.36 28.11
CA VAL A 558 -1.42 -0.46 28.99
C VAL A 558 -0.99 -1.09 30.30
N VAL A 559 -1.19 -0.37 31.39
CA VAL A 559 -0.70 -0.78 32.71
C VAL A 559 -1.80 -0.61 33.76
N ASN A 560 -1.91 -1.60 34.66
CA ASN A 560 -2.73 -1.49 35.86
C ASN A 560 -1.88 -1.07 37.06
N HIS A 561 -0.61 -1.51 37.09
CA HIS A 561 0.40 -1.11 38.06
C HIS A 561 1.50 -0.35 37.30
N ARG A 562 1.96 0.77 37.85
CA ARG A 562 3.01 1.57 37.22
C ARG A 562 4.33 0.81 37.34
N PRO A 563 5.10 0.65 36.25
CA PRO A 563 6.37 -0.07 36.34
C PRO A 563 7.40 0.72 37.16
N VAL A 564 8.43 0.04 37.65
CA VAL A 564 9.51 0.70 38.39
C VAL A 564 10.47 1.39 37.41
N ILE A 565 10.84 2.64 37.71
CA ILE A 565 11.83 3.42 36.96
C ILE A 565 12.85 3.95 37.96
N ARG A 566 14.14 3.59 37.81
CA ARG A 566 15.17 4.00 38.77
C ARG A 566 15.83 5.31 38.41
N ASP A 567 15.90 5.61 37.11
CA ASP A 567 16.43 6.87 36.59
C ASP A 567 15.44 8.01 36.88
N THR A 568 15.85 8.95 37.74
CA THR A 568 15.06 10.15 38.08
C THR A 568 15.45 11.37 37.23
N SER A 569 16.36 11.20 36.27
CA SER A 569 16.82 12.27 35.40
C SER A 569 15.72 12.71 34.43
N HIS A 570 15.81 13.97 34.01
CA HIS A 570 14.92 14.52 32.98
C HIS A 570 14.98 13.72 31.65
N SER A 571 16.05 12.96 31.42
CA SER A 571 16.25 12.21 30.17
C SER A 571 15.16 11.16 29.94
N ILE A 572 14.80 10.35 30.93
CA ILE A 572 13.75 9.34 30.77
C ILE A 572 12.36 9.96 30.94
N TRP A 573 12.18 10.86 31.90
CA TRP A 573 10.88 11.40 32.27
C TRP A 573 10.27 12.32 31.21
N ARG A 574 11.08 13.03 30.41
CA ARG A 574 10.56 13.80 29.26
C ARG A 574 9.87 12.92 28.21
N ARG A 575 10.22 11.63 28.16
CA ARG A 575 9.70 10.65 27.18
C ARG A 575 8.40 10.03 27.65
N ILE A 576 8.22 9.86 28.95
CA ILE A 576 7.05 9.20 29.53
C ILE A 576 5.88 10.17 29.53
N LYS A 577 4.73 9.70 29.02
CA LYS A 577 3.46 10.42 29.01
C LYS A 577 2.43 9.55 29.74
N LEU A 578 2.26 9.74 31.03
CA LEU A 578 1.29 8.98 31.81
C LEU A 578 -0.11 9.55 31.59
N ILE A 579 -0.95 8.81 30.86
CA ILE A 579 -2.32 9.21 30.55
C ILE A 579 -3.26 8.56 31.58
N PRO A 580 -3.92 9.36 32.44
CA PRO A 580 -4.81 8.84 33.47
C PRO A 580 -6.17 8.42 32.88
N PHE A 581 -6.49 7.13 32.98
CA PHE A 581 -7.82 6.57 32.71
C PHE A 581 -8.51 6.30 34.04
N THR A 582 -8.96 7.37 34.70
CA THR A 582 -9.52 7.35 36.07
C THR A 582 -11.02 7.01 36.13
N VAL A 583 -11.73 7.09 34.99
CA VAL A 583 -13.17 6.80 34.94
C VAL A 583 -13.41 5.29 34.93
N THR A 584 -14.06 4.78 35.97
CA THR A 584 -14.51 3.39 36.02
C THR A 584 -15.89 3.26 35.37
N ILE A 585 -15.99 2.44 34.32
CA ILE A 585 -17.25 2.21 33.60
C ILE A 585 -18.11 1.20 34.40
N PRO A 586 -19.30 1.60 34.90
CA PRO A 586 -20.21 0.70 35.61
C PRO A 586 -20.60 -0.52 34.77
N GLU A 587 -20.80 -1.68 35.42
CA GLU A 587 -21.11 -2.95 34.72
C GLU A 587 -22.37 -2.87 33.85
N ASP A 588 -23.41 -2.17 34.32
CA ASP A 588 -24.66 -1.93 33.60
C ASP A 588 -24.50 -1.02 32.38
N LYS A 589 -23.44 -0.21 32.34
CA LYS A 589 -23.10 0.66 31.19
C LYS A 589 -22.09 0.01 30.24
N LYS A 590 -21.60 -1.19 30.53
CA LYS A 590 -20.65 -1.90 29.63
C LYS A 590 -21.37 -2.48 28.43
N ASP A 591 -21.20 -1.81 27.29
CA ASP A 591 -21.64 -2.34 26.01
C ASP A 591 -20.62 -3.36 25.47
N LYS A 592 -20.97 -4.65 25.56
CA LYS A 592 -20.15 -5.76 25.05
C LYS A 592 -19.96 -5.73 23.53
N GLN A 593 -20.85 -5.05 22.80
CA GLN A 593 -20.78 -4.89 21.34
C GLN A 593 -20.07 -3.61 20.92
N LEU A 594 -19.61 -2.78 21.87
CA LEU A 594 -18.90 -1.54 21.56
C LEU A 594 -17.71 -1.74 20.61
N PRO A 595 -16.83 -2.77 20.77
CA PRO A 595 -15.74 -2.97 19.82
C PRO A 595 -16.22 -3.19 18.38
N ALA A 596 -17.32 -3.94 18.17
CA ALA A 596 -17.88 -4.14 16.84
C ALA A 596 -18.47 -2.84 16.27
N LYS A 597 -19.19 -2.07 17.09
CA LYS A 597 -19.75 -0.76 16.70
C LYS A 597 -18.68 0.26 16.36
N LEU A 598 -17.55 0.27 17.08
CA LEU A 598 -16.43 1.16 16.78
C LEU A 598 -15.73 0.76 15.48
N ARG A 599 -15.68 -0.53 15.14
CA ARG A 599 -15.15 -0.99 13.84
C ARG A 599 -15.93 -0.45 12.65
N GLU A 600 -17.25 -0.31 12.79
CA GLU A 600 -18.09 0.31 11.75
C GLU A 600 -17.75 1.79 11.51
N GLU A 601 -17.22 2.48 12.53
CA GLU A 601 -16.85 3.90 12.47
C GLU A 601 -15.38 4.14 12.09
N LEU A 602 -14.60 3.10 11.77
CA LEU A 602 -13.17 3.24 11.43
C LEU A 602 -12.87 4.32 10.38
N PRO A 603 -13.65 4.53 9.29
CA PRO A 603 -13.40 5.64 8.38
C PRO A 603 -13.49 7.03 9.03
N GLY A 604 -14.41 7.21 9.98
CA GLY A 604 -14.52 8.43 10.77
C GLY A 604 -13.41 8.57 11.80
N ILE A 605 -13.01 7.46 12.44
CA ILE A 605 -11.88 7.43 13.39
C ILE A 605 -10.57 7.74 12.66
N LEU A 606 -10.38 7.25 11.44
CA LEU A 606 -9.24 7.59 10.59
C LEU A 606 -9.20 9.08 10.28
N SER A 607 -10.36 9.67 9.95
CA SER A 607 -10.49 11.10 9.68
C SER A 607 -10.13 11.93 10.92
N TRP A 608 -10.62 11.52 12.09
CA TRP A 608 -10.25 12.11 13.38
C TRP A 608 -8.75 11.97 13.68
N ALA A 609 -8.13 10.84 13.38
CA ALA A 609 -6.71 10.60 13.61
C ALA A 609 -5.82 11.43 12.67
N VAL A 610 -6.17 11.53 11.38
CA VAL A 610 -5.46 12.39 10.41
C VAL A 610 -5.57 13.86 10.79
N GLU A 611 -6.76 14.32 11.19
CA GLU A 611 -6.93 15.66 11.76
C GLU A 611 -6.03 15.86 12.98
N GLY A 612 -5.94 14.87 13.86
CA GLY A 612 -4.99 14.86 14.98
C GLY A 612 -3.54 15.04 14.58
N CYS A 613 -3.12 14.39 13.48
CA CYS A 613 -1.77 14.53 12.93
C CYS A 613 -1.52 15.97 12.45
N LEU A 614 -2.50 16.58 11.79
CA LEU A 614 -2.42 17.96 11.29
C LEU A 614 -2.41 18.98 12.44
N ILE A 615 -3.19 18.75 13.50
CA ILE A 615 -3.17 19.57 14.71
C ILE A 615 -1.80 19.45 15.39
N TRP A 616 -1.32 18.23 15.58
CA TRP A 616 -0.03 17.96 16.21
C TRP A 616 1.13 18.64 15.47
N GLN A 617 1.14 18.62 14.14
CA GLN A 617 2.18 19.31 13.35
C GLN A 617 2.23 20.83 13.60
N LYS A 618 1.10 21.45 13.97
CA LYS A 618 1.01 22.90 14.23
C LYS A 618 1.34 23.24 15.68
N GLU A 619 0.85 22.43 16.61
CA GLU A 619 0.86 22.75 18.04
C GLU A 619 1.95 21.99 18.81
N GLY A 620 2.45 20.88 18.27
CA GLY A 620 3.14 19.85 19.04
C GLY A 620 2.19 19.08 19.96
N LEU A 621 2.75 18.11 20.69
CA LEU A 621 1.95 17.23 21.54
C LEU A 621 1.30 17.99 22.71
N ASN A 622 1.91 19.06 23.25
CA ASN A 622 1.46 19.89 24.39
C ASN A 622 0.64 19.13 25.44
N MET A 623 1.32 18.65 26.48
CA MET A 623 0.67 17.89 27.55
C MET A 623 -0.37 18.75 28.29
N PRO A 624 -1.61 18.28 28.46
CA PRO A 624 -2.57 18.92 29.34
C PRO A 624 -2.19 18.71 30.81
N ASP A 625 -2.74 19.51 31.70
CA ASP A 625 -2.33 19.52 33.11
C ASP A 625 -2.61 18.18 33.79
N GLU A 626 -3.70 17.49 33.44
CA GLU A 626 -3.99 16.15 33.98
C GLU A 626 -2.90 15.12 33.65
N VAL A 627 -2.28 15.22 32.46
CA VAL A 627 -1.18 14.32 32.05
C VAL A 627 0.14 14.74 32.67
N LYS A 628 0.40 16.05 32.82
CA LYS A 628 1.58 16.57 33.52
C LYS A 628 1.57 16.14 34.97
N GLU A 629 0.48 16.41 35.69
CA GLU A 629 0.32 16.08 37.10
C GLU A 629 0.43 14.56 37.34
N ALA A 630 -0.20 13.75 36.49
CA ALA A 630 -0.07 12.29 36.59
C ALA A 630 1.38 11.83 36.37
N THR A 631 2.07 12.40 35.37
CA THR A 631 3.46 12.04 35.06
C THR A 631 4.42 12.49 36.17
N ASP A 632 4.25 13.71 36.69
CA ASP A 632 5.06 14.27 37.77
C ASP A 632 4.82 13.54 39.09
N GLY A 633 3.56 13.20 39.41
CA GLY A 633 3.23 12.37 40.57
C GLY A 633 3.88 10.99 40.49
N TYR A 634 3.83 10.35 39.32
CA TYR A 634 4.53 9.09 39.10
C TYR A 634 6.06 9.23 39.22
N ARG A 635 6.64 10.35 38.78
CA ARG A 635 8.07 10.62 38.97
C ARG A 635 8.44 10.77 40.44
N GLN A 636 7.63 11.47 41.22
CA GLN A 636 7.84 11.67 42.65
C GLN A 636 7.74 10.35 43.40
N GLU A 637 6.72 9.52 43.12
CA GLU A 637 6.58 8.18 43.70
C GLU A 637 7.81 7.28 43.44
N MET A 638 8.48 7.42 42.30
CA MET A 638 9.66 6.63 41.95
C MET A 638 10.98 7.21 42.52
N ASP A 639 10.99 8.43 43.06
CA ASP A 639 12.18 9.04 43.65
C ASP A 639 12.31 8.71 45.14
N THR A 640 12.41 7.42 45.44
CA THR A 640 12.58 6.86 46.80
C THR A 640 13.80 7.44 47.54
N PHE A 641 14.76 8.00 46.79
CA PHE A 641 15.88 8.70 47.39
C PHE A 641 15.48 10.05 47.99
N SER A 642 14.56 10.81 47.37
CA SER A 642 14.06 12.06 47.96
C SER A 642 13.21 11.77 49.20
N SER A 643 12.35 10.75 49.17
CA SER A 643 11.59 10.30 50.34
C SER A 643 12.51 9.97 51.52
N PHE A 644 13.61 9.24 51.29
CA PHE A 644 14.61 9.01 52.35
C PHE A 644 15.20 10.31 52.92
N ILE A 645 15.53 11.29 52.08
CA ILE A 645 16.09 12.57 52.56
C ILE A 645 15.04 13.35 53.37
N GLU A 646 13.78 13.34 52.94
CA GLU A 646 12.68 14.02 53.62
C GLU A 646 12.31 13.36 54.95
N GLU A 647 12.29 12.03 55.01
CA GLU A 647 11.85 11.27 56.18
C GLU A 647 12.96 11.04 57.21
N CYS A 648 14.20 10.79 56.75
CA CYS A 648 15.29 10.36 57.64
C CYS A 648 16.39 11.40 57.82
N CYS A 649 16.36 12.53 57.09
CA CYS A 649 17.42 13.51 57.13
C CYS A 649 16.94 14.93 57.46
N ILE A 650 17.85 15.74 57.98
CA ILE A 650 17.67 17.16 58.23
C ILE A 650 18.67 17.92 57.37
N VAL A 651 18.17 18.72 56.43
CA VAL A 651 18.97 19.53 55.50
C VAL A 651 19.21 20.90 56.11
N GLU A 652 20.45 21.18 56.51
CA GLU A 652 20.84 22.40 57.23
C GLU A 652 22.35 22.65 57.05
N GLU A 653 22.74 23.91 56.76
CA GLU A 653 24.11 24.28 56.36
C GLU A 653 25.19 23.92 57.39
N GLY A 654 24.83 23.86 58.69
CA GLY A 654 25.73 23.49 59.78
C GLY A 654 25.86 21.99 60.06
N ARG A 655 24.99 21.15 59.48
CA ARG A 655 24.97 19.71 59.78
C ARG A 655 25.96 18.92 58.93
N LYS A 656 26.44 17.83 59.52
CA LYS A 656 27.26 16.83 58.85
C LYS A 656 26.89 15.43 59.29
N VAL A 657 27.07 14.48 58.40
CA VAL A 657 26.87 13.05 58.67
C VAL A 657 27.94 12.23 57.98
N SER A 658 28.42 11.19 58.66
CA SER A 658 29.40 10.29 58.05
C SER A 658 28.77 9.55 56.87
N ASN A 659 29.54 9.36 55.79
CA ASN A 659 29.06 8.61 54.62
C ASN A 659 28.61 7.19 54.99
N ARG A 660 29.22 6.58 56.02
CA ARG A 660 28.84 5.26 56.51
C ARG A 660 27.47 5.27 57.19
N SER A 661 27.22 6.25 58.05
CA SER A 661 25.98 6.36 58.83
C SER A 661 24.78 6.63 57.94
N ILE A 662 24.86 7.64 57.07
CA ILE A 662 23.75 7.96 56.15
C ILE A 662 23.51 6.83 55.13
N ARG A 663 24.57 6.14 54.71
CA ARG A 663 24.44 4.97 53.83
C ARG A 663 23.71 3.83 54.52
N TYR A 664 24.06 3.54 55.78
CA TYR A 664 23.40 2.51 56.57
C TYR A 664 21.93 2.83 56.77
N ALA A 665 21.61 4.05 57.21
CA ALA A 665 20.23 4.51 57.36
C ALA A 665 19.44 4.38 56.05
N TYR A 666 20.04 4.73 54.90
CA TYR A 666 19.40 4.57 53.60
C TYR A 666 19.17 3.09 53.22
N GLU A 667 20.13 2.20 53.48
CA GLU A 667 19.95 0.76 53.23
C GLU A 667 18.87 0.13 54.12
N THR A 668 18.81 0.54 55.39
CA THR A 668 17.79 0.11 56.34
C THR A 668 16.42 0.63 55.92
N TRP A 669 16.29 1.92 55.67
CA TRP A 669 15.05 2.54 55.19
C TRP A 669 14.54 1.88 53.91
N CYS A 670 15.42 1.61 52.93
CA CYS A 670 15.03 0.87 51.73
C CYS A 670 14.46 -0.51 52.07
N ARG A 671 15.13 -1.26 52.95
CA ARG A 671 14.70 -2.61 53.33
C ARG A 671 13.34 -2.61 54.02
N GLU A 672 13.10 -1.63 54.89
CA GLU A 672 11.84 -1.50 55.63
C GLU A 672 10.68 -1.08 54.73
N ASN A 673 10.95 -0.25 53.72
CA ASN A 673 9.97 0.19 52.73
C ASN A 673 9.81 -0.78 51.53
N GLY A 674 10.53 -1.92 51.53
CA GLY A 674 10.46 -2.91 50.43
C GLY A 674 11.21 -2.50 49.16
N ASP A 675 12.05 -1.46 49.24
CA ASP A 675 12.86 -0.92 48.17
C ASP A 675 14.25 -1.56 48.06
N TYR A 676 14.86 -1.41 46.88
CA TYR A 676 16.24 -1.84 46.64
C TYR A 676 17.21 -0.66 46.72
N PRO A 677 18.20 -0.68 47.64
CA PRO A 677 19.13 0.43 47.80
C PRO A 677 20.01 0.63 46.58
N LEU A 678 20.24 1.90 46.22
CA LEU A 678 21.21 2.27 45.18
C LEU A 678 22.63 1.77 45.53
N GLY A 679 23.43 1.45 44.52
CA GLY A 679 24.85 1.16 44.69
C GLY A 679 25.64 2.42 45.11
N GLN A 680 26.74 2.24 45.85
CA GLN A 680 27.50 3.35 46.48
C GLN A 680 27.87 4.50 45.53
N LYS A 681 28.30 4.20 44.30
CA LYS A 681 28.66 5.24 43.32
C LYS A 681 27.47 6.14 42.97
N LEU A 682 26.31 5.54 42.74
CA LEU A 682 25.09 6.25 42.36
C LEU A 682 24.47 6.99 43.55
N PHE A 683 24.55 6.41 44.76
CA PHE A 683 24.20 7.09 46.00
C PHE A 683 25.00 8.39 46.17
N ASN A 684 26.33 8.32 46.03
CA ASN A 684 27.21 9.48 46.16
C ASN A 684 26.92 10.54 45.08
N ALA A 685 26.61 10.11 43.84
CA ALA A 685 26.23 11.01 42.76
C ALA A 685 24.93 11.75 43.10
N LYS A 686 23.88 11.03 43.55
CA LYS A 686 22.59 11.63 43.96
C LYS A 686 22.71 12.60 45.14
N MET A 687 23.61 12.33 46.10
CA MET A 687 23.92 13.27 47.19
C MET A 687 24.55 14.56 46.64
N THR A 688 25.48 14.43 45.69
CA THR A 688 26.21 15.56 45.09
C THR A 688 25.29 16.41 44.20
N GLU A 689 24.43 15.76 43.39
CA GLU A 689 23.42 16.42 42.55
C GLU A 689 22.43 17.28 43.36
N ARG A 690 22.15 16.88 44.60
CA ARG A 690 21.30 17.63 45.55
C ARG A 690 22.05 18.72 46.32
N GLY A 691 23.31 19.00 45.97
CA GLY A 691 24.09 20.08 46.54
C GLY A 691 24.86 19.72 47.81
N PHE A 692 24.85 18.46 48.24
CA PHE A 692 25.64 18.03 49.40
C PHE A 692 27.10 17.80 48.98
N ALA A 693 28.03 18.37 49.75
CA ALA A 693 29.46 18.22 49.49
C ALA A 693 30.09 17.19 50.43
N VAL A 694 30.89 16.28 49.88
CA VAL A 694 31.70 15.37 50.69
C VAL A 694 33.05 16.01 51.01
N LYS A 695 33.40 16.09 52.30
CA LYS A 695 34.70 16.59 52.76
C LYS A 695 35.37 15.55 53.65
N ARG A 696 36.71 15.55 53.69
CA ARG A 696 37.46 14.75 54.66
C ARG A 696 37.33 15.40 56.04
N SER A 697 37.00 14.60 57.04
CA SER A 697 36.86 15.02 58.43
C SER A 697 37.63 14.06 59.35
N GLY A 698 38.26 14.62 60.40
CA GLY A 698 38.94 13.85 61.45
C GLY A 698 40.32 13.29 61.09
N ALA A 699 41.08 12.89 62.12
CA ALA A 699 42.45 12.36 62.02
C ALA A 699 42.53 10.99 61.29
N ASN A 700 41.40 10.30 61.11
CA ASN A 700 41.33 8.94 60.56
C ASN A 700 40.94 8.92 59.07
N GLY A 701 40.77 10.09 58.44
CA GLY A 701 40.45 10.18 57.00
C GLY A 701 39.00 9.80 56.63
N SER A 702 38.07 9.85 57.59
CA SER A 702 36.63 9.66 57.32
C SER A 702 36.09 10.72 56.35
N ARG A 703 35.08 10.35 55.57
CA ARG A 703 34.39 11.24 54.62
C ARG A 703 33.00 11.54 55.14
N ASP A 704 32.73 12.82 55.36
CA ASP A 704 31.43 13.31 55.83
C ASP A 704 30.75 14.12 54.72
N TRP A 705 29.43 13.97 54.64
CA TRP A 705 28.57 14.86 53.86
C TRP A 705 28.23 16.09 54.70
N HIS A 706 28.31 17.27 54.08
CA HIS A 706 27.99 18.56 54.69
C HIS A 706 26.68 19.12 54.13
N GLY A 707 25.96 19.87 54.97
CA GLY A 707 24.64 20.43 54.64
C GLY A 707 23.48 19.48 54.95
N ILE A 708 23.78 18.32 55.57
CA ILE A 708 22.80 17.27 55.89
C ILE A 708 23.20 16.47 57.12
N GLY A 709 22.22 16.13 57.95
CA GLY A 709 22.34 15.21 59.08
C GLY A 709 21.23 14.16 59.06
N LEU A 710 21.34 13.10 59.87
CA LEU A 710 20.21 12.20 60.13
C LEU A 710 19.29 12.82 61.18
N ALA A 711 17.98 12.58 61.06
CA ALA A 711 17.01 12.90 62.11
C ALA A 711 17.26 12.01 63.36
N GLU A 712 16.95 12.50 64.56
CA GLU A 712 17.24 11.79 65.83
C GLU A 712 16.56 10.41 65.90
N GLU A 713 15.39 10.24 65.28
CA GLU A 713 14.66 8.97 65.18
C GLU A 713 15.29 7.99 64.17
N ALA A 714 15.99 8.51 63.16
CA ALA A 714 16.69 7.71 62.14
C ALA A 714 18.05 7.17 62.61
N ILE A 715 18.50 7.54 63.82
CA ILE A 715 19.74 7.06 64.45
C ILE A 715 19.48 5.77 65.27
N LEU A 716 18.21 5.45 65.55
CA LEU A 716 17.77 4.29 66.35
C LEU A 716 17.23 3.11 65.53
N LEU A 717 17.15 3.25 64.20
CA LEU A 717 16.88 2.19 63.20
C LEU A 717 18.20 1.74 62.54
#